data_AF-A0A7X7R3C6-F1
#
_entry.id   AF-A0A7X7R3C6-F1
#
_cell.length_a   1.000
_cell.length_b   1.000
_cell.length_c   1.000
_cell.angle_alpha   90.00
_cell.angle_beta   90.00
_cell.angle_gamma   90.00
#
_symmetry.space_group_name_H-M   'P 1'
#
loop_
_entity.id
_entity.type
_entity.pdbx_description
1 polymer ?
#
loop_
_entity_poly.entity_id
_entity_poly.type
_entity_poly.pdbx_seq_one_letter_code
_entity_poly.pdbx_strand_id
1 'polypeptide(L)'
;MEFPVIKAAAYAMIHSPHVLLEHGTTITMEKLTNPDSLYLKSLSRHLRTFAEAVNYPPNQTYIGNLSLEQLQDIPRPWYLTRENFPAQGKWGEIVDEAEFYGLLKISDRFNLVELESAFAQELKSRLENKEIYTPAELQLLDKGRELSEIQEMIDSGSGVGLFLPEGLVGYVREAHEHDSNLTAQVVLENLASKASALLAVKNLLYLNSIDPASVDYIIDTSEEAIGDMNQRGGGNLAKSIGEAAGLVNASGFDLRAFCAGPAHGLVTASAFVQAGIFKNVLIVGGGSTAKLGMNSKDHIAKEVPVLEDMLGAFALLISENDVRSPVLRTDIVGKHLIGSGSAPQAVIQALVVDPLLSNNLSIKDVDYYAPELQNPEITVPAGAGDVPLANYKMIGAMAVKRGELERAQLLDFCAQHGFVGFAPTQGHIPSGIPAVGHIIDKINRGEMNRAMVIGKGSLFLGRMTDLFDGISIIIEKNQGQVLAPAVRAADTPAAAPDKNRTRIGLTIGGSEISTEDLLEAARQAVKADKELEVVIIGDCTCKDFAVYPAASEEEIRQTSEKLLQNQEIHGLVTMHYPFPIGVTTIGKVITPARGKAMYIASTTGTADTNRVQAMVKNAVYGLAAARTEGISQPTLGILNVDGARSVERHLEQMRQNGYDFTWGSSSRR
;
A
#
# COMPACT_ATOMS: atom_id res chain seq x y z
N MET A 1 -11.05 -10.78 13.44
CA MET A 1 -9.87 -10.18 12.78
C MET A 1 -10.23 -8.74 12.44
N GLU A 2 -9.42 -7.77 12.87
CA GLU A 2 -9.63 -6.37 12.48
C GLU A 2 -9.11 -6.16 11.05
N PHE A 3 -9.94 -5.57 10.21
CA PHE A 3 -9.62 -5.33 8.80
C PHE A 3 -9.28 -3.86 8.57
N PRO A 4 -8.27 -3.57 7.73
CA PRO A 4 -7.97 -2.20 7.33
C PRO A 4 -9.13 -1.62 6.53
N VAL A 5 -9.18 -0.29 6.43
CA VAL A 5 -10.27 0.43 5.76
C VAL A 5 -9.77 1.27 4.59
N ILE A 6 -10.65 1.52 3.63
CA ILE A 6 -10.43 2.55 2.61
C ILE A 6 -10.97 3.86 3.15
N LYS A 7 -10.08 4.73 3.61
CA LYS A 7 -10.42 5.98 4.28
C LYS A 7 -10.83 7.07 3.29
N ALA A 8 -10.18 7.12 2.14
CA ALA A 8 -10.44 8.12 1.11
C ALA A 8 -10.06 7.62 -0.28
N ALA A 9 -10.69 8.21 -1.29
CA ALA A 9 -10.37 8.04 -2.70
C ALA A 9 -10.40 9.40 -3.39
N ALA A 10 -9.48 9.63 -4.32
CA ALA A 10 -9.50 10.78 -5.20
C ALA A 10 -8.94 10.43 -6.58
N TYR A 11 -9.27 11.28 -7.54
CA TYR A 11 -9.04 11.06 -8.95
C TYR A 11 -8.52 12.33 -9.62
N ALA A 12 -7.90 12.16 -10.78
CA ALA A 12 -7.64 13.26 -11.68
C ALA A 12 -7.78 12.77 -13.12
N MET A 13 -8.22 13.66 -14.00
CA MET A 13 -8.15 13.46 -15.44
C MET A 13 -7.48 14.64 -16.10
N ILE A 14 -6.66 14.37 -17.09
CA ILE A 14 -5.93 15.40 -17.82
C ILE A 14 -6.30 15.24 -19.29
N HIS A 15 -6.86 16.28 -19.88
CA HIS A 15 -7.07 16.33 -21.32
C HIS A 15 -5.74 16.67 -21.99
N SER A 16 -5.21 15.77 -22.81
CA SER A 16 -3.85 15.87 -23.38
C SER A 16 -3.81 15.59 -24.89
N PRO A 17 -4.55 16.36 -25.71
CA PRO A 17 -4.64 16.14 -27.15
C PRO A 17 -3.31 16.36 -27.90
N HIS A 18 -2.44 17.30 -27.48
CA HIS A 18 -1.17 17.53 -28.17
C HIS A 18 -0.08 16.56 -27.71
N VAL A 19 -0.08 16.15 -26.45
CA VAL A 19 0.75 15.02 -25.99
C VAL A 19 0.35 13.74 -26.72
N LEU A 20 -0.93 13.52 -27.00
CA LEU A 20 -1.37 12.42 -27.86
C LEU A 20 -0.76 12.51 -29.27
N LEU A 21 -0.85 13.69 -29.90
CA LEU A 21 -0.34 13.91 -31.26
C LEU A 21 1.17 13.70 -31.35
N GLU A 22 1.93 14.13 -30.35
CA GLU A 22 3.38 14.11 -30.40
C GLU A 22 4.01 12.87 -29.77
N HIS A 23 3.34 12.25 -28.79
CA HIS A 23 3.95 11.22 -27.93
C HIS A 23 3.12 9.93 -27.78
N GLY A 24 1.89 9.88 -28.31
CA GLY A 24 1.11 8.64 -28.34
C GLY A 24 1.73 7.59 -29.25
N THR A 25 1.96 6.36 -28.77
CA THR A 25 2.74 5.34 -29.50
C THR A 25 2.16 5.00 -30.88
N THR A 26 0.83 4.93 -31.02
CA THR A 26 0.18 4.69 -32.32
C THR A 26 0.49 5.81 -33.33
N ILE A 27 0.54 7.05 -32.87
CA ILE A 27 0.77 8.23 -33.70
C ILE A 27 2.25 8.33 -34.07
N THR A 28 3.15 8.20 -33.10
CA THR A 28 4.60 8.27 -33.33
C THR A 28 5.07 7.15 -34.25
N MET A 29 4.57 5.92 -34.08
CA MET A 29 4.87 4.81 -34.99
C MET A 29 4.33 5.04 -36.40
N GLU A 30 3.14 5.63 -36.55
CA GLU A 30 2.62 5.98 -37.88
C GLU A 30 3.45 7.09 -38.52
N LYS A 31 3.83 8.15 -37.78
CA LYS A 31 4.72 9.22 -38.27
C LYS A 31 6.04 8.63 -38.81
N LEU A 32 6.58 7.60 -38.15
CA LEU A 32 7.81 6.92 -38.57
C LEU A 32 7.63 5.99 -39.78
N THR A 33 6.54 5.23 -39.82
CA THR A 33 6.38 4.14 -40.81
C THR A 33 5.55 4.54 -42.03
N ASN A 34 4.67 5.53 -41.90
CA ASN A 34 3.75 5.99 -42.94
C ASN A 34 3.35 7.47 -42.73
N PRO A 35 4.30 8.42 -42.87
CA PRO A 35 4.11 9.83 -42.52
C PRO A 35 3.00 10.52 -43.30
N ASP A 36 2.66 10.01 -44.49
CA ASP A 36 1.66 10.58 -45.39
C ASP A 36 0.25 9.98 -45.27
N SER A 37 0.02 9.15 -44.24
CA SER A 37 -1.24 8.42 -44.08
C SER A 37 -2.46 9.33 -44.00
N LEU A 38 -3.59 8.85 -44.54
CA LEU A 38 -4.89 9.54 -44.40
C LEU A 38 -5.31 9.68 -42.94
N TYR A 39 -4.90 8.72 -42.10
CA TYR A 39 -5.12 8.75 -40.67
C TYR A 39 -4.43 9.98 -40.03
N LEU A 40 -3.12 10.19 -40.24
CA LEU A 40 -2.43 11.37 -39.68
C LEU A 40 -3.02 12.68 -40.20
N LYS A 41 -3.39 12.74 -41.49
CA LYS A 41 -3.99 13.92 -42.13
C LYS A 41 -5.39 14.28 -41.59
N SER A 42 -6.09 13.31 -41.00
CA SER A 42 -7.45 13.50 -40.46
C SER A 42 -7.52 13.56 -38.93
N LEU A 43 -6.47 13.12 -38.24
CA LEU A 43 -6.42 12.98 -36.78
C LEU A 43 -6.81 14.25 -36.02
N SER A 44 -6.22 15.40 -36.37
CA SER A 44 -6.48 16.67 -35.68
C SER A 44 -7.94 17.12 -35.74
N ARG A 45 -8.70 16.70 -36.76
CA ARG A 45 -10.13 17.04 -36.91
C ARG A 45 -11.04 16.18 -36.03
N HIS A 46 -10.51 15.11 -35.44
CA HIS A 46 -11.24 14.18 -34.59
C HIS A 46 -10.87 14.34 -33.10
N LEU A 47 -9.94 15.25 -32.76
CA LEU A 47 -9.62 15.58 -31.39
C LEU A 47 -10.76 16.38 -30.75
N ARG A 48 -10.98 16.14 -29.48
CA ARG A 48 -11.97 16.90 -28.70
C ARG A 48 -11.35 18.19 -28.20
N THR A 49 -12.20 19.20 -28.01
CA THR A 49 -11.87 20.37 -27.20
C THR A 49 -11.92 20.02 -25.71
N PHE A 50 -11.29 20.84 -24.87
CA PHE A 50 -11.37 20.67 -23.41
C PHE A 50 -12.82 20.68 -22.91
N ALA A 51 -13.67 21.57 -23.45
CA ALA A 51 -15.08 21.63 -23.09
C ALA A 51 -15.84 20.33 -23.46
N GLU A 52 -15.53 19.70 -24.59
CA GLU A 52 -16.12 18.41 -24.97
C GLU A 52 -15.61 17.27 -24.08
N ALA A 53 -14.33 17.30 -23.70
CA ALA A 53 -13.76 16.34 -22.75
C ALA A 53 -14.40 16.46 -21.36
N VAL A 54 -14.62 17.68 -20.86
CA VAL A 54 -15.32 17.93 -19.60
C VAL A 54 -16.78 17.47 -19.70
N ASN A 55 -17.47 17.78 -20.79
CA ASN A 55 -18.88 17.41 -20.95
C ASN A 55 -19.12 15.93 -21.26
N TYR A 56 -18.06 15.12 -21.34
CA TYR A 56 -18.17 13.69 -21.61
C TYR A 56 -18.61 12.93 -20.33
N PRO A 57 -19.82 12.33 -20.30
CA PRO A 57 -20.36 11.68 -19.10
C PRO A 57 -19.44 10.64 -18.41
N PRO A 58 -18.68 9.81 -19.14
CA PRO A 58 -17.71 8.91 -18.50
C PRO A 58 -16.63 9.64 -17.68
N ASN A 59 -16.14 10.79 -18.17
CA ASN A 59 -15.15 11.60 -17.44
C ASN A 59 -15.78 12.21 -16.17
N GLN A 60 -17.05 12.65 -16.27
CA GLN A 60 -17.82 13.15 -15.12
C GLN A 60 -18.11 12.07 -14.07
N THR A 61 -18.30 10.83 -14.52
CA THR A 61 -18.45 9.66 -13.64
C THR A 61 -17.14 9.34 -12.92
N TYR A 62 -16.00 9.51 -13.60
CA TYR A 62 -14.67 9.29 -13.04
C TYR A 62 -14.32 10.26 -11.91
N ILE A 63 -14.68 11.54 -12.03
CA ILE A 63 -14.46 12.56 -10.98
C ILE A 63 -15.61 12.66 -9.95
N GLY A 64 -16.69 11.91 -10.15
CA GLY A 64 -17.77 11.75 -9.17
C GLY A 64 -18.95 12.73 -9.26
N ASN A 65 -19.15 13.40 -10.39
CA ASN A 65 -20.32 14.26 -10.62
C ASN A 65 -21.55 13.48 -11.08
N LEU A 66 -21.36 12.36 -11.76
CA LEU A 66 -22.40 11.42 -12.14
C LEU A 66 -22.21 10.09 -11.41
N SER A 67 -23.28 9.48 -10.92
CA SER A 67 -23.26 8.11 -10.39
C SER A 67 -23.19 7.08 -11.53
N LEU A 68 -22.88 5.83 -11.18
CA LEU A 68 -22.86 4.72 -12.14
C LEU A 68 -24.22 4.48 -12.80
N GLU A 69 -25.31 4.65 -12.04
CA GLU A 69 -26.69 4.58 -12.53
C GLU A 69 -27.00 5.74 -13.48
N GLN A 70 -26.65 6.96 -13.09
CA GLN A 70 -26.89 8.14 -13.93
C GLN A 70 -26.18 8.01 -15.28
N LEU A 71 -24.94 7.50 -15.31
CA LEU A 71 -24.24 7.25 -16.56
C LEU A 71 -24.98 6.22 -17.44
N GLN A 72 -25.49 5.15 -16.83
CA GLN A 72 -26.21 4.09 -17.53
C GLN A 72 -27.54 4.59 -18.14
N ASP A 73 -28.18 5.56 -17.49
CA ASP A 73 -29.43 6.17 -17.95
C ASP A 73 -29.24 7.17 -19.10
N ILE A 74 -28.02 7.69 -19.30
CA ILE A 74 -27.72 8.61 -20.41
C ILE A 74 -27.64 7.83 -21.74
N PRO A 75 -28.44 8.20 -22.76
CA PRO A 75 -28.38 7.56 -24.07
C PRO A 75 -27.02 7.69 -24.74
N ARG A 76 -26.54 6.60 -25.33
CA ARG A 76 -25.34 6.59 -26.19
C ARG A 76 -25.67 7.06 -27.62
N PRO A 77 -24.74 7.71 -28.34
CA PRO A 77 -23.35 7.92 -27.92
C PRO A 77 -23.14 9.11 -26.98
N TRP A 78 -22.35 8.92 -25.93
CA TRP A 78 -22.10 9.91 -24.88
C TRP A 78 -21.25 11.09 -25.35
N TYR A 79 -20.40 10.92 -26.37
CA TYR A 79 -19.61 12.02 -26.94
C TYR A 79 -20.45 13.06 -27.70
N LEU A 80 -21.75 12.79 -27.90
CA LEU A 80 -22.71 13.77 -28.42
C LEU A 80 -23.41 14.58 -27.31
N THR A 81 -23.09 14.32 -26.03
CA THR A 81 -23.64 15.08 -24.91
C THR A 81 -23.22 16.55 -25.00
N ARG A 82 -24.17 17.47 -24.76
CA ARG A 82 -23.98 18.92 -24.84
C ARG A 82 -24.51 19.62 -23.57
N GLU A 83 -24.21 19.01 -22.43
CA GLU A 83 -24.48 19.61 -21.13
C GLU A 83 -23.39 20.64 -20.78
N ASN A 84 -23.45 21.21 -19.57
CA ASN A 84 -22.44 22.13 -19.06
C ASN A 84 -21.97 21.67 -17.68
N PHE A 85 -21.24 20.56 -17.68
CA PHE A 85 -20.67 19.99 -16.46
C PHE A 85 -19.47 20.81 -15.97
N PRO A 86 -19.24 20.87 -14.65
CA PRO A 86 -18.02 21.46 -14.12
C PRO A 86 -16.82 20.54 -14.33
N ALA A 87 -15.64 21.16 -14.44
CA ALA A 87 -14.36 20.45 -14.46
C ALA A 87 -13.98 19.90 -13.07
N GLN A 88 -14.47 20.52 -11.99
CA GLN A 88 -14.34 20.02 -10.63
C GLN A 88 -15.44 19.00 -10.33
N GLY A 89 -15.05 17.90 -9.69
CA GLY A 89 -15.95 16.87 -9.20
C GLY A 89 -15.77 16.59 -7.71
N LYS A 90 -16.61 15.69 -7.21
CA LYS A 90 -16.63 15.31 -5.79
C LYS A 90 -15.31 14.72 -5.30
N TRP A 91 -14.63 13.93 -6.14
CA TRP A 91 -13.42 13.21 -5.78
C TRP A 91 -12.19 13.67 -6.56
N GLY A 92 -12.30 14.68 -7.41
CA GLY A 92 -11.21 15.06 -8.29
C GLY A 92 -11.57 16.14 -9.27
N GLU A 93 -10.73 16.36 -10.25
CA GLU A 93 -10.95 17.36 -11.29
C GLU A 93 -10.45 16.89 -12.66
N ILE A 94 -10.94 17.55 -13.71
CA ILE A 94 -10.43 17.46 -15.08
C ILE A 94 -9.65 18.73 -15.36
N VAL A 95 -8.39 18.62 -15.73
CA VAL A 95 -7.54 19.77 -16.08
C VAL A 95 -7.18 19.76 -17.56
N ASP A 96 -6.92 20.96 -18.10
CA ASP A 96 -6.47 21.12 -19.48
C ASP A 96 -4.97 20.84 -19.63
N GLU A 97 -4.52 20.76 -20.87
CA GLU A 97 -3.14 20.43 -21.20
C GLU A 97 -2.14 21.52 -20.78
N ALA A 98 -2.58 22.77 -20.75
CA ALA A 98 -1.75 23.87 -20.26
C ALA A 98 -1.45 23.70 -18.76
N GLU A 99 -2.44 23.31 -17.96
CA GLU A 99 -2.28 23.07 -16.52
C GLU A 99 -1.36 21.90 -16.29
N PHE A 100 -1.52 20.88 -17.13
CA PHE A 100 -0.66 19.71 -17.11
C PHE A 100 0.81 20.05 -17.34
N TYR A 101 1.13 20.96 -18.26
CA TYR A 101 2.51 21.41 -18.46
C TYR A 101 3.05 22.18 -17.25
N GLY A 102 2.21 22.96 -16.57
CA GLY A 102 2.54 23.53 -15.27
C GLY A 102 2.84 22.46 -14.21
N LEU A 103 2.02 21.40 -14.14
CA LEU A 103 2.23 20.26 -13.25
C LEU A 103 3.51 19.49 -13.58
N LEU A 104 3.85 19.29 -14.86
CA LEU A 104 5.12 18.70 -15.28
C LEU A 104 6.28 19.51 -14.70
N LYS A 105 6.28 20.84 -14.90
CA LYS A 105 7.33 21.75 -14.37
C LYS A 105 7.42 21.70 -12.85
N ILE A 106 6.28 21.68 -12.16
CA ILE A 106 6.22 21.62 -10.68
C ILE A 106 6.75 20.27 -10.16
N SER A 107 6.43 19.17 -10.86
CA SER A 107 6.83 17.82 -10.45
C SER A 107 8.31 17.50 -10.73
N ASP A 108 8.96 18.28 -11.59
CA ASP A 108 10.30 18.04 -12.06
C ASP A 108 11.37 18.63 -11.13
N ARG A 109 12.12 17.72 -10.48
CA ARG A 109 13.21 18.08 -9.56
C ARG A 109 14.55 18.33 -10.26
N PHE A 110 14.68 17.89 -11.51
CA PHE A 110 15.94 17.91 -12.25
C PHE A 110 16.03 19.07 -13.25
N ASN A 111 14.99 19.90 -13.36
CA ASN A 111 14.89 21.02 -14.31
C ASN A 111 15.11 20.55 -15.76
N LEU A 112 14.45 19.45 -16.11
CA LEU A 112 14.33 18.89 -17.45
C LEU A 112 13.15 19.48 -18.22
N VAL A 113 12.12 19.96 -17.54
CA VAL A 113 10.99 20.67 -18.14
C VAL A 113 11.31 22.16 -18.15
N GLU A 114 11.30 22.78 -19.31
CA GLU A 114 11.43 24.24 -19.44
C GLU A 114 10.27 24.78 -20.27
N LEU A 115 9.64 25.83 -19.75
CA LEU A 115 8.49 26.47 -20.36
C LEU A 115 8.92 27.80 -20.97
N GLU A 116 8.21 28.23 -22.02
CA GLU A 116 8.37 29.57 -22.57
C GLU A 116 8.03 30.62 -21.49
N SER A 117 8.81 31.70 -21.43
CA SER A 117 8.73 32.71 -20.37
C SER A 117 7.34 33.32 -20.19
N ALA A 118 6.68 33.75 -21.28
CA ALA A 118 5.34 34.33 -21.19
C ALA A 118 4.30 33.29 -20.77
N PHE A 119 4.37 32.07 -21.33
CA PHE A 119 3.50 30.96 -20.97
C PHE A 119 3.63 30.55 -19.49
N ALA A 120 4.85 30.49 -18.96
CA ALA A 120 5.09 30.19 -17.55
C ALA A 120 4.44 31.21 -16.61
N GLN A 121 4.52 32.51 -16.96
CA GLN A 121 3.90 33.60 -16.19
C GLN A 121 2.37 33.58 -16.29
N GLU A 122 1.82 33.27 -17.47
CA GLU A 122 0.38 33.06 -17.65
C GLU A 122 -0.11 31.90 -16.78
N LEU A 123 0.57 30.75 -16.82
CA LEU A 123 0.24 29.59 -15.98
C LEU A 123 0.29 29.92 -14.50
N LYS A 124 1.33 30.63 -14.04
CA LYS A 124 1.44 31.05 -12.65
C LYS A 124 0.21 31.85 -12.21
N SER A 125 -0.20 32.84 -13.03
CA SER A 125 -1.37 33.68 -12.77
C SER A 125 -2.67 32.87 -12.75
N ARG A 126 -2.75 31.81 -13.56
CA ARG A 126 -3.92 30.92 -13.61
C ARG A 126 -4.01 30.00 -12.38
N LEU A 127 -2.87 29.52 -11.90
CA LEU A 127 -2.79 28.55 -10.80
C LEU A 127 -2.75 29.19 -9.41
N GLU A 128 -2.45 30.48 -9.29
CA GLU A 128 -2.33 31.17 -7.98
C GLU A 128 -3.61 31.13 -7.14
N ASN A 129 -4.77 31.02 -7.78
CA ASN A 129 -6.08 30.97 -7.12
C ASN A 129 -6.51 29.54 -6.75
N LYS A 130 -5.74 28.52 -7.14
CA LYS A 130 -6.03 27.12 -6.80
C LYS A 130 -5.30 26.74 -5.51
N GLU A 131 -6.06 26.57 -4.42
CA GLU A 131 -5.53 26.27 -3.08
C GLU A 131 -4.70 24.99 -2.98
N ILE A 132 -4.84 24.07 -3.95
CA ILE A 132 -4.03 22.87 -4.02
C ILE A 132 -2.54 23.19 -4.29
N TYR A 133 -2.19 24.34 -4.88
CA TYR A 133 -0.81 24.73 -5.15
C TYR A 133 -0.24 25.63 -4.05
N THR A 134 0.93 25.26 -3.57
CA THR A 134 1.66 26.04 -2.57
C THR A 134 2.41 27.21 -3.22
N PRO A 135 2.70 28.29 -2.48
CA PRO A 135 3.51 29.39 -3.00
C PRO A 135 4.89 28.96 -3.50
N ALA A 136 5.50 27.94 -2.89
CA ALA A 136 6.80 27.41 -3.30
C ALA A 136 6.73 26.68 -4.65
N GLU A 137 5.65 25.94 -4.92
CA GLU A 137 5.44 25.32 -6.23
C GLU A 137 5.22 26.38 -7.32
N LEU A 138 4.42 27.41 -7.03
CA LEU A 138 4.14 28.49 -7.98
C LEU A 138 5.40 29.32 -8.33
N GLN A 139 6.38 29.40 -7.43
CA GLN A 139 7.67 30.03 -7.71
C GLN A 139 8.51 29.26 -8.74
N LEU A 140 8.26 27.97 -8.95
CA LEU A 140 8.96 27.21 -10.00
C LEU A 140 8.58 27.68 -11.41
N LEU A 141 7.44 28.38 -11.55
CA LEU A 141 6.96 28.99 -12.79
C LEU A 141 7.51 30.40 -13.02
N ASP A 142 8.31 30.96 -12.09
CA ASP A 142 8.96 32.26 -12.28
C ASP A 142 10.07 32.23 -13.34
N LYS A 143 10.59 31.04 -13.62
CA LYS A 143 11.65 30.82 -14.58
C LYS A 143 11.06 30.21 -15.85
N GLY A 144 11.31 30.87 -16.97
CA GLY A 144 11.10 30.32 -18.29
C GLY A 144 12.30 30.59 -19.19
N ARG A 145 12.16 30.19 -20.45
CA ARG A 145 13.19 30.32 -21.48
C ARG A 145 12.59 31.01 -22.71
N GLU A 146 13.44 31.71 -23.46
CA GLU A 146 13.04 32.30 -24.74
C GLU A 146 12.67 31.21 -25.75
N LEU A 147 11.62 31.45 -26.54
CA LEU A 147 11.11 30.48 -27.50
C LEU A 147 12.15 30.05 -28.55
N SER A 148 13.03 30.96 -28.97
CA SER A 148 14.12 30.65 -29.91
C SER A 148 15.11 29.64 -29.34
N GLU A 149 15.44 29.75 -28.06
CA GLU A 149 16.36 28.80 -27.41
C GLU A 149 15.70 27.43 -27.21
N ILE A 150 14.39 27.40 -26.93
CA ILE A 150 13.63 26.14 -26.87
C ILE A 150 13.68 25.45 -28.25
N GLN A 151 13.46 26.19 -29.33
CA GLN A 151 13.51 25.66 -30.69
C GLN A 151 14.91 25.11 -31.02
N GLU A 152 15.98 25.83 -30.69
CA GLU A 152 17.36 25.37 -30.89
C GLU A 152 17.65 24.04 -30.16
N MET A 153 17.12 23.86 -28.94
CA MET A 153 17.30 22.62 -28.18
C MET A 153 16.54 21.45 -28.82
N ILE A 154 15.34 21.67 -29.33
CA ILE A 154 14.57 20.62 -30.03
C ILE A 154 15.27 20.25 -31.34
N ASP A 155 15.71 21.25 -32.12
CA ASP A 155 16.39 21.03 -33.40
C ASP A 155 17.73 20.30 -33.24
N SER A 156 18.39 20.49 -32.08
CA SER A 156 19.60 19.73 -31.71
C SER A 156 19.35 18.26 -31.40
N GLY A 157 18.09 17.85 -31.19
CA GLY A 157 17.70 16.49 -30.80
C GLY A 157 17.79 16.20 -29.30
N SER A 158 18.14 17.19 -28.46
CA SER A 158 18.32 17.03 -27.01
C SER A 158 17.02 17.12 -26.20
N GLY A 159 15.87 17.31 -26.86
CA GLY A 159 14.58 17.47 -26.21
C GLY A 159 13.38 17.21 -27.11
N VAL A 160 12.21 17.07 -26.48
CA VAL A 160 10.92 16.97 -27.15
C VAL A 160 10.03 18.17 -26.81
N GLY A 161 9.33 18.72 -27.81
CA GLY A 161 8.48 19.89 -27.63
C GLY A 161 7.17 19.60 -26.89
N LEU A 162 6.68 20.63 -26.20
CA LEU A 162 5.35 20.72 -25.59
C LEU A 162 4.54 21.75 -26.37
N PHE A 163 3.33 21.38 -26.79
CA PHE A 163 2.54 22.16 -27.76
C PHE A 163 1.14 22.42 -27.26
N LEU A 164 0.63 23.60 -27.59
CA LEU A 164 -0.77 24.00 -27.49
C LEU A 164 -1.26 24.45 -28.88
N PRO A 165 -2.56 24.74 -29.09
CA PRO A 165 -3.07 25.16 -30.40
C PRO A 165 -2.35 26.37 -31.00
N GLU A 166 -1.85 27.27 -30.15
CA GLU A 166 -1.08 28.47 -30.48
C GLU A 166 0.37 28.18 -30.89
N GLY A 167 0.90 26.98 -30.59
CA GLY A 167 2.24 26.55 -30.99
C GLY A 167 3.06 25.93 -29.87
N LEU A 168 4.38 26.02 -30.02
CA LEU A 168 5.38 25.53 -29.07
C LEU A 168 5.37 26.40 -27.80
N VAL A 169 5.22 25.77 -26.63
CA VAL A 169 5.13 26.47 -25.33
C VAL A 169 6.13 25.97 -24.29
N GLY A 170 6.91 24.94 -24.63
CA GLY A 170 7.91 24.38 -23.75
C GLY A 170 8.63 23.19 -24.37
N TYR A 171 9.54 22.59 -23.63
CA TYR A 171 10.16 21.32 -24.00
C TYR A 171 10.55 20.51 -22.77
N VAL A 172 10.76 19.21 -22.99
CA VAL A 172 11.38 18.29 -22.04
C VAL A 172 12.73 17.87 -22.59
N ARG A 173 13.79 18.10 -21.82
CA ARG A 173 15.15 17.69 -22.15
C ARG A 173 15.36 16.21 -21.81
N GLU A 174 16.25 15.56 -22.54
CA GLU A 174 16.83 14.30 -22.11
C GLU A 174 17.55 14.44 -20.76
N ALA A 175 17.58 13.35 -19.99
CA ALA A 175 18.33 13.28 -18.74
C ALA A 175 19.76 12.74 -18.96
N HIS A 176 20.05 12.14 -20.12
CA HIS A 176 21.38 11.63 -20.46
C HIS A 176 21.55 11.42 -21.97
N GLU A 177 22.68 11.87 -22.54
CA GLU A 177 22.97 11.90 -24.00
C GLU A 177 22.95 10.52 -24.69
N HIS A 178 23.29 9.45 -23.96
CA HIS A 178 23.47 8.11 -24.54
C HIS A 178 22.58 7.03 -23.92
N ASP A 179 21.74 7.37 -22.95
CA ASP A 179 20.92 6.37 -22.27
C ASP A 179 19.53 6.30 -22.89
N SER A 180 19.23 5.16 -23.51
CA SER A 180 17.94 4.91 -24.15
C SER A 180 16.74 5.03 -23.20
N ASN A 181 16.93 4.85 -21.90
CA ASN A 181 15.87 4.96 -20.89
C ASN A 181 15.79 6.36 -20.27
N LEU A 182 16.69 7.27 -20.64
CA LEU A 182 16.70 8.67 -20.18
C LEU A 182 16.64 9.66 -21.35
N THR A 183 16.15 9.20 -22.51
CA THR A 183 15.81 10.07 -23.63
C THR A 183 14.69 11.02 -23.25
N ALA A 184 14.60 12.16 -23.93
CA ALA A 184 13.57 13.17 -23.68
C ALA A 184 12.13 12.60 -23.72
N GLN A 185 11.85 11.66 -24.63
CA GLN A 185 10.56 10.99 -24.71
C GLN A 185 10.26 10.13 -23.47
N VAL A 186 11.21 9.28 -23.05
CA VAL A 186 11.03 8.43 -21.85
C VAL A 186 10.94 9.28 -20.58
N VAL A 187 11.69 10.39 -20.52
CA VAL A 187 11.59 11.37 -19.43
C VAL A 187 10.20 11.99 -19.38
N LEU A 188 9.64 12.41 -20.53
CA LEU A 188 8.28 12.94 -20.60
C LEU A 188 7.24 11.89 -20.18
N GLU A 189 7.36 10.64 -20.64
CA GLU A 189 6.49 9.52 -20.22
C GLU A 189 6.48 9.36 -18.69
N ASN A 190 7.67 9.31 -18.08
CA ASN A 190 7.82 9.17 -16.63
C ASN A 190 7.28 10.40 -15.86
N LEU A 191 7.55 11.61 -16.35
CA LEU A 191 7.05 12.84 -15.73
C LEU A 191 5.53 12.98 -15.88
N ALA A 192 4.95 12.55 -16.98
CA ALA A 192 3.51 12.55 -17.19
C ALA A 192 2.79 11.65 -16.17
N SER A 193 3.32 10.44 -15.96
CA SER A 193 2.85 9.51 -14.93
C SER A 193 2.98 10.12 -13.53
N LYS A 194 4.15 10.69 -13.20
CA LYS A 194 4.39 11.40 -11.93
C LYS A 194 3.42 12.56 -11.70
N ALA A 195 3.29 13.47 -12.67
CA ALA A 195 2.55 14.71 -12.53
C ALA A 195 1.04 14.47 -12.42
N SER A 196 0.51 13.52 -13.20
CA SER A 196 -0.90 13.13 -13.11
C SER A 196 -1.23 12.42 -11.79
N ALA A 197 -0.36 11.52 -11.32
CA ALA A 197 -0.49 10.91 -9.99
C ALA A 197 -0.40 11.95 -8.88
N LEU A 198 0.55 12.90 -8.97
CA LEU A 198 0.69 14.00 -8.03
C LEU A 198 -0.62 14.80 -7.90
N LEU A 199 -1.28 15.13 -9.01
CA LEU A 199 -2.57 15.83 -8.98
C LEU A 199 -3.64 15.02 -8.22
N ALA A 200 -3.74 13.71 -8.46
CA ALA A 200 -4.67 12.85 -7.72
C ALA A 200 -4.35 12.80 -6.21
N VAL A 201 -3.07 12.78 -5.83
CA VAL A 201 -2.64 12.86 -4.41
C VAL A 201 -3.01 14.20 -3.80
N LYS A 202 -2.76 15.31 -4.49
CA LYS A 202 -3.12 16.66 -4.01
C LYS A 202 -4.62 16.80 -3.83
N ASN A 203 -5.42 16.27 -4.76
CA ASN A 203 -6.87 16.19 -4.64
C ASN A 203 -7.28 15.36 -3.41
N LEU A 204 -6.67 14.19 -3.19
CA LEU A 204 -6.95 13.36 -2.02
C LEU A 204 -6.70 14.11 -0.71
N LEU A 205 -5.54 14.76 -0.59
CA LEU A 205 -5.13 15.49 0.60
C LEU A 205 -6.05 16.68 0.87
N TYR A 206 -6.32 17.49 -0.17
CA TYR A 206 -7.15 18.69 -0.08
C TYR A 206 -8.62 18.37 0.22
N LEU A 207 -9.27 17.54 -0.62
CA LEU A 207 -10.71 17.26 -0.53
C LEU A 207 -11.10 16.54 0.77
N ASN A 208 -10.16 15.81 1.38
CA ASN A 208 -10.39 15.05 2.61
C ASN A 208 -9.70 15.66 3.84
N SER A 209 -9.05 16.82 3.71
CA SER A 209 -8.31 17.49 4.79
C SER A 209 -7.31 16.57 5.50
N ILE A 210 -6.55 15.80 4.72
CA ILE A 210 -5.55 14.86 5.24
C ILE A 210 -4.21 15.57 5.36
N ASP A 211 -3.59 15.46 6.54
CA ASP A 211 -2.22 15.92 6.77
C ASP A 211 -1.23 15.08 5.94
N PRO A 212 -0.46 15.69 5.01
CA PRO A 212 0.57 14.98 4.23
C PRO A 212 1.57 14.22 5.11
N ALA A 213 1.90 14.76 6.29
CA ALA A 213 2.85 14.13 7.22
C ALA A 213 2.28 12.88 7.92
N SER A 214 0.97 12.64 7.83
CA SER A 214 0.33 11.45 8.43
C SER A 214 0.47 10.19 7.58
N VAL A 215 0.92 10.30 6.32
CA VAL A 215 1.13 9.15 5.44
C VAL A 215 2.48 8.51 5.74
N ASP A 216 2.49 7.22 6.08
CA ASP A 216 3.71 6.47 6.45
C ASP A 216 4.35 5.78 5.24
N TYR A 217 3.54 5.47 4.23
CA TYR A 217 3.99 4.68 3.09
C TYR A 217 3.20 4.99 1.81
N ILE A 218 3.86 4.94 0.65
CA ILE A 218 3.25 5.10 -0.67
C ILE A 218 3.61 3.93 -1.59
N ILE A 219 2.61 3.43 -2.31
CA ILE A 219 2.74 2.37 -3.31
C ILE A 219 2.26 2.92 -4.65
N ASP A 220 3.17 3.05 -5.60
CA ASP A 220 2.80 3.38 -6.97
C ASP A 220 2.44 2.11 -7.76
N THR A 221 1.35 2.16 -8.51
CA THR A 221 0.81 1.02 -9.27
C THR A 221 0.71 1.31 -10.77
N SER A 222 1.37 2.39 -11.22
CA SER A 222 1.47 2.80 -12.62
C SER A 222 2.22 1.77 -13.46
N GLU A 223 2.24 1.94 -14.79
CA GLU A 223 2.93 1.01 -15.70
C GLU A 223 4.39 1.38 -15.94
N GLU A 224 4.75 2.64 -15.74
CA GLU A 224 6.07 3.19 -16.07
C GLU A 224 7.18 2.56 -15.20
N ALA A 225 8.19 1.98 -15.84
CA ALA A 225 9.34 1.38 -15.16
C ALA A 225 10.53 2.34 -15.20
N ILE A 226 10.66 3.19 -14.18
CA ILE A 226 11.69 4.23 -14.13
C ILE A 226 13.06 3.61 -13.88
N GLY A 227 14.07 4.03 -14.63
CA GLY A 227 15.43 3.55 -14.45
C GLY A 227 16.40 4.06 -15.51
N ASP A 228 17.63 3.59 -15.44
CA ASP A 228 18.69 3.88 -16.40
C ASP A 228 19.07 2.62 -17.20
N MET A 229 20.08 2.73 -18.06
CA MET A 229 20.59 1.62 -18.88
C MET A 229 21.09 0.41 -18.08
N ASN A 230 21.54 0.64 -16.84
CA ASN A 230 22.07 -0.41 -15.98
C ASN A 230 20.98 -1.05 -15.13
N GLN A 231 19.99 -0.27 -14.69
CA GLN A 231 18.89 -0.73 -13.85
C GLN A 231 17.55 -0.13 -14.30
N ARG A 232 16.89 -0.85 -15.22
CA ARG A 232 15.52 -0.55 -15.64
C ARG A 232 14.54 -0.89 -14.52
N GLY A 233 13.64 0.04 -14.18
CA GLY A 233 12.65 -0.16 -13.11
C GLY A 233 13.19 -0.05 -11.67
N GLY A 234 14.44 0.39 -11.48
CA GLY A 234 15.00 0.63 -10.13
C GLY A 234 14.76 2.04 -9.57
N GLY A 235 14.33 2.97 -10.41
CA GLY A 235 13.92 4.31 -9.99
C GLY A 235 12.55 4.24 -9.32
N ASN A 236 12.42 4.91 -8.18
CA ASN A 236 11.24 4.81 -7.31
C ASN A 236 10.25 5.95 -7.58
N LEU A 237 9.25 5.69 -8.41
CA LEU A 237 8.21 6.64 -8.79
C LEU A 237 7.34 7.00 -7.58
N ALA A 238 6.98 6.04 -6.73
CA ALA A 238 6.20 6.28 -5.52
C ALA A 238 6.85 7.33 -4.62
N LYS A 239 8.15 7.20 -4.33
CA LYS A 239 8.90 8.20 -3.56
C LYS A 239 9.01 9.54 -4.27
N SER A 240 9.19 9.53 -5.59
CA SER A 240 9.23 10.75 -6.40
C SER A 240 7.92 11.54 -6.32
N ILE A 241 6.77 10.83 -6.35
CA ILE A 241 5.43 11.42 -6.15
C ILE A 241 5.28 11.92 -4.72
N GLY A 242 5.65 11.09 -3.73
CA GLY A 242 5.57 11.46 -2.31
C GLY A 242 6.42 12.68 -1.94
N GLU A 243 7.61 12.83 -2.52
CA GLU A 243 8.45 14.02 -2.38
C GLU A 243 7.71 15.27 -2.88
N ALA A 244 7.16 15.20 -4.10
CA ALA A 244 6.46 16.32 -4.71
C ALA A 244 5.15 16.68 -3.98
N ALA A 245 4.49 15.69 -3.36
CA ALA A 245 3.28 15.88 -2.56
C ALA A 245 3.54 16.30 -1.10
N GLY A 246 4.80 16.40 -0.67
CA GLY A 246 5.16 16.76 0.70
C GLY A 246 4.87 15.68 1.74
N LEU A 247 4.86 14.40 1.35
CA LEU A 247 4.68 13.25 2.25
C LEU A 247 5.97 12.98 3.05
N VAL A 248 6.36 13.92 3.91
CA VAL A 248 7.69 13.97 4.54
C VAL A 248 8.07 12.75 5.39
N ASN A 249 7.08 11.99 5.88
CA ASN A 249 7.29 10.78 6.68
C ASN A 249 7.13 9.49 5.87
N ALA A 250 6.73 9.58 4.59
CA ALA A 250 6.45 8.41 3.78
C ALA A 250 7.73 7.78 3.21
N SER A 251 7.84 6.46 3.33
CA SER A 251 8.66 5.67 2.42
C SER A 251 7.78 5.07 1.31
N GLY A 252 8.33 4.30 0.39
CA GLY A 252 7.51 3.71 -0.66
C GLY A 252 8.27 2.86 -1.67
N PHE A 253 7.51 2.18 -2.53
CA PHE A 253 8.04 1.41 -3.65
C PHE A 253 7.02 1.32 -4.79
N ASP A 254 7.50 0.86 -5.94
CA ASP A 254 6.71 0.68 -7.15
C ASP A 254 6.27 -0.78 -7.30
N LEU A 255 4.96 -0.99 -7.45
CA LEU A 255 4.35 -2.27 -7.73
C LEU A 255 3.93 -2.31 -9.19
N ARG A 256 4.40 -3.31 -9.94
CA ARG A 256 4.09 -3.45 -11.37
C ARG A 256 3.38 -4.77 -11.65
N ALA A 257 2.15 -4.69 -12.16
CA ALA A 257 1.35 -5.84 -12.59
C ALA A 257 0.31 -5.49 -13.67
N PHE A 258 0.65 -4.57 -14.59
CA PHE A 258 -0.29 -4.03 -15.60
C PHE A 258 -1.63 -3.62 -14.94
N CYS A 259 -2.76 -3.98 -15.56
CA CYS A 259 -4.10 -3.65 -15.05
C CYS A 259 -4.45 -4.30 -13.71
N ALA A 260 -3.69 -5.31 -13.27
CA ALA A 260 -3.85 -5.91 -11.94
C ALA A 260 -3.10 -5.15 -10.84
N GLY A 261 -2.14 -4.29 -11.21
CA GLY A 261 -1.31 -3.50 -10.28
C GLY A 261 -2.10 -2.83 -9.16
N PRO A 262 -3.18 -2.10 -9.46
CA PRO A 262 -3.94 -1.40 -8.43
C PRO A 262 -4.66 -2.35 -7.44
N ALA A 263 -5.15 -3.50 -7.90
CA ALA A 263 -5.75 -4.51 -7.02
C ALA A 263 -4.69 -5.21 -6.15
N HIS A 264 -3.50 -5.46 -6.70
CA HIS A 264 -2.35 -5.88 -5.89
C HIS A 264 -1.99 -4.81 -4.85
N GLY A 265 -2.01 -3.53 -5.24
CA GLY A 265 -1.81 -2.40 -4.33
C GLY A 265 -2.78 -2.41 -3.15
N LEU A 266 -4.07 -2.66 -3.38
CA LEU A 266 -5.07 -2.81 -2.31
C LEU A 266 -4.71 -3.93 -1.34
N VAL A 267 -4.38 -5.13 -1.85
CA VAL A 267 -4.04 -6.28 -1.01
C VAL A 267 -2.75 -6.02 -0.23
N THR A 268 -1.72 -5.46 -0.86
CA THR A 268 -0.43 -5.16 -0.22
C THR A 268 -0.56 -4.07 0.84
N ALA A 269 -1.22 -2.94 0.54
CA ALA A 269 -1.45 -1.88 1.50
C ALA A 269 -2.28 -2.39 2.70
N SER A 270 -3.31 -3.20 2.43
CA SER A 270 -4.11 -3.84 3.48
C SER A 270 -3.24 -4.71 4.38
N ALA A 271 -2.37 -5.53 3.80
CA ALA A 271 -1.47 -6.40 4.57
C ALA A 271 -0.50 -5.59 5.45
N PHE A 272 0.05 -4.48 4.94
CA PHE A 272 0.92 -3.61 5.75
C PHE A 272 0.20 -2.98 6.94
N VAL A 273 -1.00 -2.47 6.72
CA VAL A 273 -1.81 -1.87 7.79
C VAL A 273 -2.23 -2.93 8.79
N GLN A 274 -2.74 -4.07 8.31
CA GLN A 274 -3.22 -5.14 9.18
C GLN A 274 -2.09 -5.78 10.01
N ALA A 275 -0.87 -5.81 9.49
CA ALA A 275 0.31 -6.28 10.23
C ALA A 275 0.85 -5.26 11.24
N GLY A 276 0.29 -4.04 11.30
CA GLY A 276 0.76 -2.97 12.18
C GLY A 276 2.10 -2.37 11.77
N ILE A 277 2.53 -2.57 10.51
CA ILE A 277 3.81 -2.04 10.00
C ILE A 277 3.68 -0.54 9.72
N PHE A 278 2.56 -0.13 9.12
CA PHE A 278 2.24 1.27 8.77
C PHE A 278 0.79 1.56 9.13
N LYS A 279 0.46 2.80 9.50
CA LYS A 279 -0.92 3.18 9.84
C LYS A 279 -1.68 3.70 8.63
N ASN A 280 -0.99 4.46 7.78
CA ASN A 280 -1.56 5.10 6.59
C ASN A 280 -0.71 4.76 5.37
N VAL A 281 -1.27 3.98 4.46
CA VAL A 281 -0.62 3.58 3.21
C VAL A 281 -1.41 4.16 2.03
N LEU A 282 -0.74 4.99 1.24
CA LEU A 282 -1.28 5.61 0.04
C LEU A 282 -1.01 4.71 -1.17
N ILE A 283 -2.03 4.43 -1.98
CA ILE A 283 -1.89 3.74 -3.26
C ILE A 283 -2.14 4.77 -4.36
N VAL A 284 -1.27 4.84 -5.37
CA VAL A 284 -1.38 5.82 -6.46
C VAL A 284 -1.21 5.16 -7.83
N GLY A 285 -1.75 5.79 -8.86
CA GLY A 285 -1.53 5.44 -10.26
C GLY A 285 -1.67 6.68 -11.15
N GLY A 286 -0.71 6.90 -12.04
CA GLY A 286 -0.62 8.03 -12.95
C GLY A 286 -0.76 7.62 -14.42
N GLY A 287 -1.19 8.56 -15.26
CA GLY A 287 -1.49 8.28 -16.66
C GLY A 287 -0.27 7.94 -17.51
N SER A 288 -0.49 7.15 -18.57
CA SER A 288 0.53 6.67 -19.48
C SER A 288 0.37 7.30 -20.87
N THR A 289 1.31 8.16 -21.26
CA THR A 289 1.26 8.86 -22.56
C THR A 289 1.38 7.92 -23.75
N ALA A 290 2.10 6.80 -23.59
CA ALA A 290 2.22 5.75 -24.60
C ALA A 290 0.85 5.17 -25.02
N LYS A 291 -0.16 5.26 -24.14
CA LYS A 291 -1.53 4.75 -24.38
C LYS A 291 -2.47 5.81 -24.95
N LEU A 292 -2.05 7.07 -25.04
CA LEU A 292 -2.87 8.10 -25.68
C LEU A 292 -3.05 7.79 -27.16
N GLY A 293 -4.31 7.82 -27.60
CA GLY A 293 -4.70 7.53 -28.98
C GLY A 293 -4.39 6.11 -29.45
N MET A 294 -4.25 5.13 -28.54
CA MET A 294 -3.89 3.76 -28.89
C MET A 294 -4.81 3.14 -29.97
N ASN A 295 -6.12 3.36 -29.86
CA ASN A 295 -7.17 2.87 -30.77
C ASN A 295 -7.77 3.97 -31.67
N SER A 296 -7.11 5.13 -31.77
CA SER A 296 -7.60 6.29 -32.53
C SER A 296 -7.81 6.02 -34.02
N LYS A 297 -7.05 5.09 -34.63
CA LYS A 297 -7.29 4.63 -36.02
C LYS A 297 -8.70 4.07 -36.19
N ASP A 298 -9.12 3.21 -35.26
CA ASP A 298 -10.44 2.59 -35.28
C ASP A 298 -11.56 3.57 -34.93
N HIS A 299 -11.28 4.54 -34.05
CA HIS A 299 -12.22 5.63 -33.75
C HIS A 299 -12.52 6.44 -35.01
N ILE A 300 -11.48 6.92 -35.70
CA ILE A 300 -11.60 7.70 -36.94
C ILE A 300 -12.29 6.90 -38.04
N ALA A 301 -11.91 5.62 -38.22
CA ALA A 301 -12.55 4.75 -39.22
C ALA A 301 -14.05 4.54 -38.99
N LYS A 302 -14.52 4.76 -37.76
CA LYS A 302 -15.93 4.62 -37.34
C LYS A 302 -16.61 5.96 -37.04
N GLU A 303 -15.99 7.08 -37.43
CA GLU A 303 -16.50 8.44 -37.21
C GLU A 303 -16.76 8.76 -35.71
N VAL A 304 -15.99 8.13 -34.83
CA VAL A 304 -15.97 8.43 -33.39
C VAL A 304 -14.85 9.44 -33.14
N PRO A 305 -15.06 10.48 -32.31
CA PRO A 305 -13.97 11.34 -31.85
C PRO A 305 -12.86 10.51 -31.19
N VAL A 306 -11.63 11.01 -31.17
CA VAL A 306 -10.55 10.35 -30.44
C VAL A 306 -10.79 10.51 -28.94
N LEU A 307 -11.31 9.46 -28.31
CA LEU A 307 -11.68 9.47 -26.88
C LEU A 307 -10.51 9.16 -25.93
N GLU A 308 -9.41 8.65 -26.49
CA GLU A 308 -8.18 8.31 -25.75
C GLU A 308 -7.20 9.49 -25.68
N ASP A 309 -7.72 10.71 -25.62
CA ASP A 309 -7.01 11.98 -25.39
C ASP A 309 -7.02 12.38 -23.90
N MET A 310 -7.30 11.43 -23.00
CA MET A 310 -7.35 11.64 -21.55
C MET A 310 -6.31 10.79 -20.82
N LEU A 311 -5.44 11.41 -20.04
CA LEU A 311 -4.67 10.73 -18.99
C LEU A 311 -5.55 10.61 -17.74
N GLY A 312 -5.63 9.42 -17.16
CA GLY A 312 -6.35 9.20 -15.90
C GLY A 312 -5.36 8.98 -14.77
N ALA A 313 -5.74 9.36 -13.55
CA ALA A 313 -4.97 9.08 -12.35
C ALA A 313 -5.89 8.83 -11.15
N PHE A 314 -5.37 8.18 -10.12
CA PHE A 314 -6.08 7.93 -8.88
C PHE A 314 -5.13 7.93 -7.68
N ALA A 315 -5.71 8.18 -6.50
CA ALA A 315 -5.08 8.00 -5.20
C ALA A 315 -6.09 7.40 -4.21
N LEU A 316 -5.68 6.40 -3.45
CA LEU A 316 -6.48 5.77 -2.39
C LEU A 316 -5.70 5.77 -1.07
N LEU A 317 -6.35 6.14 0.03
CA LEU A 317 -5.75 6.05 1.36
C LEU A 317 -6.30 4.84 2.11
N ILE A 318 -5.41 3.89 2.42
CA ILE A 318 -5.70 2.73 3.26
C ILE A 318 -5.20 3.01 4.67
N SER A 319 -6.06 2.78 5.66
CA SER A 319 -5.77 3.10 7.07
C SER A 319 -6.21 2.02 8.03
N GLU A 320 -5.74 2.11 9.28
CA GLU A 320 -6.31 1.40 10.42
C GLU A 320 -7.83 1.59 10.50
N ASN A 321 -8.54 0.60 11.04
CA ASN A 321 -10.00 0.61 11.08
C ASN A 321 -10.53 1.76 11.93
N ASP A 322 -11.28 2.68 11.29
CA ASP A 322 -11.89 3.84 11.94
C ASP A 322 -13.38 3.60 12.31
N VAL A 323 -13.83 2.34 12.31
CA VAL A 323 -15.21 1.84 12.52
C VAL A 323 -16.27 2.37 11.58
N ARG A 324 -15.93 3.24 10.63
CA ARG A 324 -16.88 3.91 9.76
C ARG A 324 -16.63 3.56 8.30
N SER A 325 -15.38 3.72 7.88
CA SER A 325 -14.95 3.56 6.51
C SER A 325 -15.04 2.08 6.09
N PRO A 326 -15.40 1.79 4.84
CA PRO A 326 -15.53 0.41 4.36
C PRO A 326 -14.25 -0.41 4.59
N VAL A 327 -14.41 -1.65 5.02
CA VAL A 327 -13.30 -2.56 5.33
C VAL A 327 -12.85 -3.31 4.09
N LEU A 328 -11.55 -3.58 4.00
CA LEU A 328 -10.93 -4.47 3.02
C LEU A 328 -10.79 -5.87 3.63
N ARG A 329 -11.58 -6.82 3.12
CA ARG A 329 -11.65 -8.20 3.61
C ARG A 329 -10.45 -9.01 3.13
N THR A 330 -9.32 -8.88 3.83
CA THR A 330 -8.06 -9.60 3.54
C THR A 330 -8.15 -11.13 3.69
N ASP A 331 -9.23 -11.62 4.30
CA ASP A 331 -9.61 -13.03 4.36
C ASP A 331 -10.38 -13.52 3.11
N ILE A 332 -10.87 -12.60 2.27
CA ILE A 332 -11.54 -12.89 0.99
C ILE A 332 -10.72 -12.32 -0.17
N VAL A 333 -9.56 -12.92 -0.42
CA VAL A 333 -8.65 -12.56 -1.51
C VAL A 333 -8.57 -13.68 -2.54
N GLY A 334 -8.97 -13.38 -3.78
CA GLY A 334 -8.78 -14.28 -4.92
C GLY A 334 -7.39 -14.11 -5.50
N LYS A 335 -6.79 -15.20 -5.99
CA LYS A 335 -5.46 -15.17 -6.61
C LYS A 335 -5.39 -16.09 -7.81
N HIS A 336 -4.87 -15.58 -8.91
CA HIS A 336 -4.60 -16.40 -10.08
C HIS A 336 -3.31 -17.19 -9.87
N LEU A 337 -3.38 -18.52 -9.91
CA LEU A 337 -2.19 -19.35 -9.71
C LEU A 337 -1.44 -19.50 -11.03
N ILE A 338 -0.11 -19.61 -10.94
CA ILE A 338 0.75 -19.96 -12.10
C ILE A 338 0.24 -21.25 -12.78
N GLY A 339 -0.27 -22.20 -11.99
CA GLY A 339 -0.81 -23.47 -12.49
C GLY A 339 -2.28 -23.46 -12.93
N SER A 340 -3.01 -22.35 -12.80
CA SER A 340 -4.45 -22.28 -13.12
C SER A 340 -4.76 -22.27 -14.63
N GLY A 341 -3.73 -22.08 -15.48
CA GLY A 341 -3.90 -21.87 -16.91
C GLY A 341 -4.54 -20.51 -17.23
N SER A 342 -4.83 -20.24 -18.50
CA SER A 342 -5.32 -18.93 -18.97
C SER A 342 -6.79 -18.95 -19.45
N ALA A 343 -7.51 -20.05 -19.23
CA ALA A 343 -8.90 -20.17 -19.63
C ALA A 343 -9.79 -19.22 -18.81
N PRO A 344 -10.68 -18.42 -19.43
CA PRO A 344 -11.51 -17.45 -18.72
C PRO A 344 -12.29 -18.01 -17.53
N GLN A 345 -12.81 -19.25 -17.62
CA GLN A 345 -13.51 -19.88 -16.51
C GLN A 345 -12.58 -20.20 -15.33
N ALA A 346 -11.33 -20.59 -15.60
CA ALA A 346 -10.33 -20.89 -14.56
C ALA A 346 -9.90 -19.61 -13.85
N VAL A 347 -9.74 -18.52 -14.59
CA VAL A 347 -9.45 -17.19 -14.04
C VAL A 347 -10.58 -16.74 -13.11
N ILE A 348 -11.84 -16.77 -13.57
CA ILE A 348 -12.99 -16.37 -12.73
C ILE A 348 -13.19 -17.33 -11.55
N GLN A 349 -12.94 -18.63 -11.72
CA GLN A 349 -12.97 -19.58 -10.61
C GLN A 349 -11.99 -19.16 -9.50
N ALA A 350 -10.74 -18.88 -9.84
CA ALA A 350 -9.70 -18.54 -8.88
C ALA A 350 -9.86 -17.14 -8.26
N LEU A 351 -10.33 -16.17 -9.05
CA LEU A 351 -10.46 -14.77 -8.61
C LEU A 351 -11.79 -14.46 -7.92
N VAL A 352 -12.87 -15.16 -8.24
CA VAL A 352 -14.20 -14.83 -7.72
C VAL A 352 -14.77 -15.98 -6.91
N VAL A 353 -14.82 -17.17 -7.48
CA VAL A 353 -15.59 -18.28 -6.89
C VAL A 353 -14.89 -18.86 -5.66
N ASP A 354 -13.63 -19.26 -5.79
CA ASP A 354 -12.86 -19.91 -4.72
C ASP A 354 -12.75 -19.06 -3.44
N PRO A 355 -12.42 -17.75 -3.48
CA PRO A 355 -12.35 -16.93 -2.27
C PRO A 355 -13.71 -16.73 -1.60
N LEU A 356 -14.80 -16.61 -2.37
CA LEU A 356 -16.15 -16.49 -1.81
C LEU A 356 -16.57 -17.77 -1.08
N LEU A 357 -16.38 -18.93 -1.70
CA LEU A 357 -16.75 -20.21 -1.09
C LEU A 357 -15.96 -20.53 0.17
N SER A 358 -14.66 -20.23 0.15
CA SER A 358 -13.80 -20.41 1.33
C SER A 358 -14.27 -19.58 2.53
N ASN A 359 -15.12 -18.58 2.29
CA ASN A 359 -15.72 -17.70 3.31
C ASN A 359 -17.25 -17.85 3.41
N ASN A 360 -17.80 -18.97 2.93
CA ASN A 360 -19.25 -19.27 2.95
C ASN A 360 -20.14 -18.24 2.26
N LEU A 361 -19.62 -17.59 1.21
CA LEU A 361 -20.37 -16.67 0.34
C LEU A 361 -20.59 -17.31 -1.04
N SER A 362 -21.70 -16.92 -1.66
CA SER A 362 -22.04 -17.21 -3.05
C SER A 362 -21.76 -16.01 -3.95
N ILE A 363 -21.82 -16.19 -5.27
CA ILE A 363 -21.65 -15.09 -6.24
C ILE A 363 -22.76 -14.02 -6.07
N LYS A 364 -23.94 -14.41 -5.58
CA LYS A 364 -25.07 -13.49 -5.38
C LYS A 364 -24.93 -12.62 -4.13
N ASP A 365 -24.03 -12.97 -3.21
CA ASP A 365 -23.84 -12.23 -1.95
C ASP A 365 -22.96 -10.97 -2.13
N VAL A 366 -22.39 -10.76 -3.32
CA VAL A 366 -21.63 -9.58 -3.70
C VAL A 366 -22.54 -8.66 -4.50
N ASP A 367 -22.80 -7.45 -4.01
CA ASP A 367 -23.74 -6.51 -4.65
C ASP A 367 -23.16 -5.92 -5.94
N TYR A 368 -21.84 -5.75 -6.03
CA TYR A 368 -21.19 -5.19 -7.22
C TYR A 368 -19.82 -5.80 -7.51
N TYR A 369 -19.59 -6.18 -8.76
CA TYR A 369 -18.29 -6.58 -9.27
C TYR A 369 -17.63 -5.44 -10.04
N ALA A 370 -16.42 -5.05 -9.64
CA ALA A 370 -15.60 -4.06 -10.32
C ALA A 370 -14.38 -4.73 -10.99
N PRO A 371 -14.56 -5.34 -12.20
CA PRO A 371 -13.48 -5.89 -13.00
C PRO A 371 -12.78 -4.77 -13.77
N GLU A 372 -12.33 -5.01 -15.01
CA GLU A 372 -11.87 -3.92 -15.87
C GLU A 372 -13.05 -3.04 -16.32
N LEU A 373 -13.04 -1.77 -15.94
CA LEU A 373 -14.09 -0.77 -16.17
C LEU A 373 -13.87 0.06 -17.44
N GLN A 374 -13.30 -0.57 -18.47
CA GLN A 374 -13.02 0.07 -19.75
C GLN A 374 -14.28 0.64 -20.37
N ASN A 375 -14.22 1.88 -20.82
CA ASN A 375 -15.33 2.55 -21.48
C ASN A 375 -15.66 1.85 -22.82
N PRO A 376 -16.90 1.33 -23.01
CA PRO A 376 -17.29 0.62 -24.21
C PRO A 376 -17.30 1.50 -25.47
N GLU A 377 -17.44 2.82 -25.36
CA GLU A 377 -17.29 3.71 -26.52
C GLU A 377 -15.86 3.79 -27.04
N ILE A 378 -14.87 3.42 -26.22
CA ILE A 378 -13.48 3.30 -26.64
C ILE A 378 -13.22 1.91 -27.22
N THR A 379 -13.65 0.86 -26.53
CA THR A 379 -13.26 -0.53 -26.84
C THR A 379 -14.12 -1.21 -27.91
N VAL A 380 -15.41 -0.88 -28.03
CA VAL A 380 -16.29 -1.46 -29.06
C VAL A 380 -15.85 -1.05 -30.47
N PRO A 381 -15.56 0.24 -30.75
CA PRO A 381 -14.95 0.63 -32.02
C PRO A 381 -13.59 -0.03 -32.26
N ALA A 382 -12.79 -0.30 -31.25
CA ALA A 382 -11.51 -1.02 -31.41
C ALA A 382 -11.68 -2.54 -31.64
N GLY A 383 -12.91 -3.08 -31.60
CA GLY A 383 -13.17 -4.52 -31.77
C GLY A 383 -12.95 -5.37 -30.53
N ALA A 384 -12.58 -4.77 -29.39
CA ALA A 384 -12.44 -5.45 -28.10
C ALA A 384 -13.80 -5.72 -27.42
N GLY A 385 -14.88 -5.06 -27.87
CA GLY A 385 -16.23 -5.24 -27.33
C GLY A 385 -16.46 -4.54 -25.99
N ASP A 386 -17.57 -4.88 -25.33
CA ASP A 386 -17.90 -4.38 -23.99
C ASP A 386 -17.26 -5.27 -22.93
N VAL A 387 -16.08 -4.87 -22.47
CA VAL A 387 -15.22 -5.65 -21.57
C VAL A 387 -15.82 -5.82 -20.16
N PRO A 388 -16.38 -4.78 -19.51
CA PRO A 388 -17.11 -4.96 -18.24
C PRO A 388 -18.25 -5.98 -18.38
N LEU A 389 -19.10 -5.84 -19.41
CA LEU A 389 -20.23 -6.74 -19.63
C LEU A 389 -19.80 -8.18 -19.90
N ALA A 390 -18.70 -8.39 -20.62
CA ALA A 390 -18.14 -9.71 -20.86
C ALA A 390 -17.71 -10.39 -19.54
N ASN A 391 -17.11 -9.64 -18.61
CA ASN A 391 -16.77 -10.13 -17.28
C ASN A 391 -18.02 -10.48 -16.47
N TYR A 392 -19.04 -9.61 -16.43
CA TYR A 392 -20.29 -9.89 -15.70
C TYR A 392 -20.98 -11.15 -16.20
N LYS A 393 -21.03 -11.34 -17.53
CA LYS A 393 -21.57 -12.57 -18.14
C LYS A 393 -20.78 -13.80 -17.73
N MET A 394 -19.45 -13.72 -17.63
CA MET A 394 -18.62 -14.86 -17.21
C MET A 394 -18.84 -15.19 -15.72
N ILE A 395 -18.90 -14.17 -14.85
CA ILE A 395 -19.20 -14.35 -13.42
C ILE A 395 -20.59 -14.98 -13.23
N GLY A 396 -21.61 -14.42 -13.89
CA GLY A 396 -22.96 -14.97 -13.85
C GLY A 396 -23.05 -16.38 -14.46
N ALA A 397 -22.31 -16.68 -15.52
CA ALA A 397 -22.25 -18.03 -16.08
C ALA A 397 -21.63 -19.04 -15.10
N MET A 398 -20.67 -18.62 -14.29
CA MET A 398 -20.14 -19.45 -13.19
C MET A 398 -21.20 -19.69 -12.11
N ALA A 399 -22.02 -18.69 -11.77
CA ALA A 399 -23.16 -18.87 -10.87
C ALA A 399 -24.18 -19.88 -11.42
N VAL A 400 -24.48 -19.81 -12.73
CA VAL A 400 -25.36 -20.79 -13.40
C VAL A 400 -24.78 -22.20 -13.35
N LYS A 401 -23.49 -22.34 -13.68
CA LYS A 401 -22.79 -23.64 -13.65
C LYS A 401 -22.83 -24.27 -12.26
N ARG A 402 -22.89 -23.45 -11.21
CA ARG A 402 -22.93 -23.87 -9.81
C ARG A 402 -24.35 -24.05 -9.25
N GLY A 403 -25.39 -23.78 -10.03
CA GLY A 403 -26.78 -23.86 -9.59
C GLY A 403 -27.20 -22.73 -8.63
N GLU A 404 -26.40 -21.66 -8.54
CA GLU A 404 -26.73 -20.47 -7.73
C GLU A 404 -27.73 -19.55 -8.46
N LEU A 405 -27.73 -19.62 -9.80
CA LEU A 405 -28.54 -18.81 -10.71
C LEU A 405 -29.13 -19.70 -11.81
N GLU A 406 -30.36 -19.43 -12.25
CA GLU A 406 -30.91 -20.05 -13.47
C GLU A 406 -30.36 -19.35 -14.72
N ARG A 407 -30.20 -20.10 -15.83
CA ARG A 407 -29.67 -19.54 -17.09
C ARG A 407 -30.48 -18.33 -17.60
N ALA A 408 -31.79 -18.30 -17.36
CA ALA A 408 -32.67 -17.21 -17.76
C ALA A 408 -32.38 -15.90 -17.01
N GLN A 409 -31.79 -15.97 -15.81
CA GLN A 409 -31.53 -14.82 -14.94
C GLN A 409 -30.16 -14.18 -15.21
N LEU A 410 -29.39 -14.67 -16.18
CA LEU A 410 -28.01 -14.21 -16.43
C LEU A 410 -27.93 -12.70 -16.79
N LEU A 411 -28.89 -12.21 -17.58
CA LEU A 411 -28.91 -10.79 -17.97
C LEU A 411 -29.32 -9.89 -16.81
N ASP A 412 -30.30 -10.33 -16.01
CA ASP A 412 -30.72 -9.61 -14.80
C ASP A 412 -29.55 -9.55 -13.79
N PHE A 413 -28.79 -10.63 -13.64
CA PHE A 413 -27.58 -10.64 -12.84
C PHE A 413 -26.56 -9.59 -13.32
N CYS A 414 -26.32 -9.50 -14.63
CA CYS A 414 -25.40 -8.49 -15.17
C CYS A 414 -25.87 -7.06 -14.89
N ALA A 415 -27.18 -6.81 -14.95
CA ALA A 415 -27.76 -5.49 -14.67
C ALA A 415 -27.81 -5.14 -13.18
N GLN A 416 -27.90 -6.14 -12.30
CA GLN A 416 -27.95 -5.94 -10.85
C GLN A 416 -26.56 -5.84 -10.20
N HIS A 417 -25.59 -6.63 -10.69
CA HIS A 417 -24.28 -6.80 -10.07
C HIS A 417 -23.13 -6.15 -10.85
N GLY A 418 -23.43 -5.43 -11.93
CA GLY A 418 -22.46 -4.77 -12.81
C GLY A 418 -22.93 -3.40 -13.28
N PHE A 419 -21.98 -2.57 -13.72
CA PHE A 419 -22.24 -1.25 -14.28
C PHE A 419 -21.46 -1.04 -15.57
N VAL A 420 -21.91 -0.10 -16.40
CA VAL A 420 -21.19 0.24 -17.62
C VAL A 420 -19.81 0.82 -17.29
N GLY A 421 -18.79 0.41 -18.05
CA GLY A 421 -17.44 0.96 -17.90
C GLY A 421 -17.37 2.42 -18.33
N PHE A 422 -16.48 3.18 -17.69
CA PHE A 422 -16.35 4.63 -17.89
C PHE A 422 -14.90 5.12 -17.89
N ALA A 423 -13.94 4.26 -17.54
CA ALA A 423 -12.55 4.66 -17.44
C ALA A 423 -11.86 4.69 -18.83
N PRO A 424 -10.92 5.63 -19.04
CA PRO A 424 -10.09 5.63 -20.25
C PRO A 424 -9.14 4.43 -20.29
N THR A 425 -8.68 4.08 -21.48
CA THR A 425 -7.89 2.86 -21.71
C THR A 425 -6.39 3.10 -21.54
N GLN A 426 -5.91 3.19 -20.29
CA GLN A 426 -4.49 3.15 -19.93
C GLN A 426 -4.30 2.01 -18.94
N GLY A 427 -3.56 0.94 -19.25
CA GLY A 427 -3.73 -0.40 -18.65
C GLY A 427 -4.18 -0.46 -17.17
N HIS A 428 -3.52 0.20 -16.22
CA HIS A 428 -3.92 0.24 -14.80
C HIS A 428 -5.12 1.14 -14.43
N ILE A 429 -5.43 2.15 -15.23
CA ILE A 429 -6.54 3.09 -15.01
C ILE A 429 -7.93 2.45 -15.11
N PRO A 430 -8.28 1.64 -16.13
CA PRO A 430 -9.58 0.98 -16.19
C PRO A 430 -9.60 -0.30 -15.36
N SER A 431 -8.81 -0.39 -14.29
CA SER A 431 -8.99 -1.44 -13.26
C SER A 431 -10.33 -1.26 -12.53
N GLY A 432 -10.57 -2.01 -11.46
CA GLY A 432 -11.74 -1.79 -10.61
C GLY A 432 -11.66 -0.55 -9.70
N ILE A 433 -10.51 0.12 -9.63
CA ILE A 433 -10.24 1.26 -8.74
C ILE A 433 -11.08 2.52 -9.02
N PRO A 434 -11.38 2.89 -10.28
CA PRO A 434 -12.26 4.03 -10.56
C PRO A 434 -13.63 3.94 -9.89
N ALA A 435 -14.11 2.73 -9.58
CA ALA A 435 -15.38 2.57 -8.87
C ALA A 435 -15.26 2.71 -7.35
N VAL A 436 -14.06 2.78 -6.76
CA VAL A 436 -13.89 2.77 -5.29
C VAL A 436 -14.57 3.97 -4.63
N GLY A 437 -14.49 5.17 -5.19
CA GLY A 437 -15.22 6.35 -4.68
C GLY A 437 -16.73 6.12 -4.66
N HIS A 438 -17.28 5.55 -5.73
CA HIS A 438 -18.70 5.17 -5.82
C HIS A 438 -19.06 4.08 -4.80
N ILE A 439 -18.22 3.08 -4.63
CA ILE A 439 -18.41 1.99 -3.66
C ILE A 439 -18.46 2.54 -2.23
N ILE A 440 -17.50 3.42 -1.86
CA ILE A 440 -17.48 4.08 -0.54
C ILE A 440 -18.79 4.83 -0.30
N ASP A 441 -19.22 5.63 -1.28
CA ASP A 441 -20.44 6.42 -1.19
C ASP A 441 -21.70 5.55 -1.02
N LYS A 442 -21.85 4.51 -1.85
CA LYS A 442 -23.02 3.62 -1.81
C LYS A 442 -23.05 2.80 -0.52
N ILE A 443 -21.90 2.35 -0.02
CA ILE A 443 -21.80 1.68 1.28
C ILE A 443 -22.21 2.62 2.42
N ASN A 444 -21.69 3.86 2.41
CA ASN A 444 -21.99 4.86 3.44
C ASN A 444 -23.47 5.27 3.44
N ARG A 445 -24.14 5.26 2.28
CA ARG A 445 -25.58 5.50 2.14
C ARG A 445 -26.43 4.26 2.47
N GLY A 446 -25.82 3.09 2.67
CA GLY A 446 -26.52 1.83 2.93
C GLY A 446 -27.16 1.21 1.68
N GLU A 447 -26.78 1.65 0.48
CA GLU A 447 -27.25 1.14 -0.81
C GLU A 447 -26.45 -0.09 -1.28
N MET A 448 -25.32 -0.37 -0.64
CA MET A 448 -24.40 -1.47 -0.96
C MET A 448 -23.81 -2.05 0.32
N ASN A 449 -23.62 -3.37 0.37
CA ASN A 449 -22.95 -4.06 1.48
C ASN A 449 -21.58 -4.59 1.07
N ARG A 450 -21.45 -5.16 -0.14
CA ARG A 450 -20.21 -5.77 -0.63
C ARG A 450 -19.94 -5.43 -2.09
N ALA A 451 -18.72 -5.02 -2.38
CA ALA A 451 -18.20 -4.96 -3.72
C ALA A 451 -16.92 -5.79 -3.83
N MET A 452 -16.68 -6.41 -4.98
CA MET A 452 -15.42 -7.12 -5.26
C MET A 452 -14.64 -6.39 -6.33
N VAL A 453 -13.44 -5.91 -5.98
CA VAL A 453 -12.49 -5.34 -6.93
C VAL A 453 -11.67 -6.48 -7.53
N ILE A 454 -11.61 -6.57 -8.85
CA ILE A 454 -10.91 -7.64 -9.57
C ILE A 454 -9.89 -7.00 -10.52
N GLY A 455 -8.60 -7.28 -10.29
CA GLY A 455 -7.52 -6.91 -11.19
C GLY A 455 -7.13 -8.09 -12.07
N LYS A 456 -6.93 -7.85 -13.37
CA LYS A 456 -6.40 -8.84 -14.33
C LYS A 456 -5.38 -8.18 -15.24
N GLY A 457 -4.21 -8.78 -15.41
CA GLY A 457 -3.09 -8.22 -16.18
C GLY A 457 -2.67 -9.14 -17.33
N SER A 458 -2.42 -8.56 -18.50
CA SER A 458 -1.91 -9.30 -19.67
C SER A 458 -0.38 -9.33 -19.67
N LEU A 459 0.23 -10.36 -19.07
CA LEU A 459 1.70 -10.43 -18.92
C LEU A 459 2.43 -10.76 -20.23
N PHE A 460 1.73 -11.35 -21.20
CA PHE A 460 2.32 -11.78 -22.48
C PHE A 460 2.88 -10.67 -23.35
N LEU A 461 2.50 -9.41 -23.09
CA LEU A 461 3.02 -8.25 -23.80
C LEU A 461 4.53 -8.08 -23.61
N GLY A 462 5.04 -8.40 -22.42
CA GLY A 462 6.48 -8.38 -22.12
C GLY A 462 7.26 -9.54 -22.74
N ARG A 463 6.57 -10.51 -23.38
CA ARG A 463 7.13 -11.73 -23.98
C ARG A 463 7.98 -12.59 -23.02
N MET A 464 7.75 -12.47 -21.71
CA MET A 464 8.43 -13.27 -20.68
C MET A 464 7.62 -14.50 -20.24
N THR A 465 6.30 -14.47 -20.43
CA THR A 465 5.36 -15.54 -20.11
C THR A 465 4.12 -15.40 -20.99
N ASP A 466 3.34 -16.46 -21.20
CA ASP A 466 2.02 -16.44 -21.85
C ASP A 466 0.87 -16.39 -20.83
N LEU A 467 1.18 -16.31 -19.54
CA LEU A 467 0.21 -16.28 -18.46
C LEU A 467 -0.50 -14.92 -18.34
N PHE A 468 -1.62 -14.94 -17.63
CA PHE A 468 -2.29 -13.75 -17.11
C PHE A 468 -1.98 -13.59 -15.62
N ASP A 469 -1.91 -12.34 -15.19
CA ASP A 469 -1.94 -12.01 -13.78
C ASP A 469 -3.38 -11.79 -13.32
N GLY A 470 -3.63 -11.98 -12.02
CA GLY A 470 -4.93 -11.69 -11.46
C GLY A 470 -4.99 -11.80 -9.95
N ILE A 471 -5.70 -10.85 -9.35
CA ILE A 471 -5.97 -10.80 -7.91
C ILE A 471 -7.32 -10.10 -7.67
N SER A 472 -8.00 -10.42 -6.58
CA SER A 472 -9.23 -9.74 -6.18
C SER A 472 -9.30 -9.54 -4.67
N ILE A 473 -10.11 -8.57 -4.24
CA ILE A 473 -10.40 -8.31 -2.83
C ILE A 473 -11.81 -7.75 -2.66
N ILE A 474 -12.46 -8.12 -1.55
CA ILE A 474 -13.78 -7.59 -1.18
C ILE A 474 -13.63 -6.29 -0.38
N ILE A 475 -14.40 -5.28 -0.77
CA ILE A 475 -14.72 -4.10 0.02
C ILE A 475 -16.09 -4.36 0.65
N GLU A 476 -16.19 -4.25 1.97
CA GLU A 476 -17.42 -4.54 2.71
C GLU A 476 -17.79 -3.38 3.64
N LYS A 477 -19.09 -3.20 3.87
CA LYS A 477 -19.62 -2.29 4.88
C LYS A 477 -19.02 -2.59 6.25
N ASN A 478 -18.47 -1.55 6.86
CA ASN A 478 -17.98 -1.63 8.23
C ASN A 478 -19.15 -1.87 9.19
N GLN A 479 -18.98 -2.80 10.14
CA GLN A 479 -20.02 -3.17 11.09
C GLN A 479 -20.11 -2.20 12.28
N GLY A 480 -19.32 -1.10 12.29
CA GLY A 480 -19.33 -0.14 13.39
C GLY A 480 -18.67 -0.68 14.66
N GLN A 481 -17.94 -1.78 14.54
CA GLN A 481 -17.30 -2.46 15.64
C GLN A 481 -15.80 -2.40 15.42
N VAL A 482 -15.07 -1.75 16.34
CA VAL A 482 -13.68 -2.14 16.53
C VAL A 482 -13.79 -3.56 17.07
N LEU A 483 -13.29 -4.54 16.33
CA LEU A 483 -12.84 -5.73 17.02
C LEU A 483 -11.67 -5.25 17.85
N ALA A 484 -11.88 -5.05 19.16
CA ALA A 484 -10.80 -4.74 20.10
C ALA A 484 -9.58 -5.58 19.70
N PRO A 485 -8.39 -4.97 19.56
CA PRO A 485 -7.23 -5.55 18.86
C PRO A 485 -7.12 -7.01 19.24
N ALA A 486 -7.41 -7.89 18.28
CA ALA A 486 -7.80 -9.29 18.48
C ALA A 486 -7.78 -9.74 19.96
N VAL A 487 -8.79 -9.34 20.75
CA VAL A 487 -9.04 -10.00 22.02
C VAL A 487 -9.53 -11.40 21.65
N ARG A 488 -8.63 -12.37 21.72
CA ARG A 488 -8.99 -13.79 21.62
C ARG A 488 -10.05 -14.07 22.67
N ALA A 489 -11.08 -14.81 22.27
CA ALA A 489 -12.27 -15.07 23.05
C ALA A 489 -11.96 -15.60 24.45
N ALA A 490 -12.05 -14.73 25.47
CA ALA A 490 -12.62 -14.98 26.79
C ALA A 490 -12.48 -13.71 27.67
N ASP A 491 -13.15 -12.62 27.31
CA ASP A 491 -13.49 -11.59 28.31
C ASP A 491 -14.67 -12.09 29.15
N THR A 492 -14.36 -13.02 30.06
CA THR A 492 -15.01 -12.96 31.36
C THR A 492 -13.90 -12.52 32.32
N PRO A 493 -13.87 -11.25 32.76
CA PRO A 493 -12.96 -10.88 33.82
C PRO A 493 -13.20 -11.82 35.00
N ALA A 494 -12.19 -12.61 35.37
CA ALA A 494 -12.22 -13.33 36.63
C ALA A 494 -12.43 -12.30 37.74
N ALA A 495 -13.38 -12.56 38.63
CA ALA A 495 -13.68 -11.70 39.76
C ALA A 495 -12.37 -11.29 40.48
N ALA A 496 -12.37 -10.06 41.00
CA ALA A 496 -11.29 -9.50 41.78
C ALA A 496 -10.77 -10.51 42.82
N PRO A 497 -9.45 -10.56 43.06
CA PRO A 497 -8.83 -11.60 43.87
C PRO A 497 -9.50 -11.70 45.25
N ASP A 498 -9.83 -12.92 45.65
CA ASP A 498 -10.21 -13.20 47.03
C ASP A 498 -9.00 -12.88 47.90
N LYS A 499 -9.16 -11.99 48.89
CA LYS A 499 -8.05 -11.42 49.70
C LYS A 499 -7.26 -12.47 50.48
N ASN A 500 -7.72 -13.72 50.50
CA ASN A 500 -7.11 -14.83 51.23
C ASN A 500 -6.42 -15.88 50.33
N ARG A 501 -6.25 -15.66 49.02
CA ARG A 501 -5.62 -16.64 48.11
C ARG A 501 -4.45 -16.07 47.31
N THR A 502 -3.37 -16.84 47.18
CA THR A 502 -2.19 -16.47 46.38
C THR A 502 -2.43 -16.87 44.93
N ARG A 503 -2.81 -15.89 44.10
CA ARG A 503 -2.98 -16.06 42.66
C ARG A 503 -1.66 -15.99 41.89
N ILE A 504 -1.29 -17.05 41.16
CA ILE A 504 -0.05 -17.17 40.37
C ILE A 504 -0.38 -17.39 38.89
N GLY A 505 0.27 -16.65 38.00
CA GLY A 505 0.20 -16.86 36.56
C GLY A 505 1.19 -17.93 36.09
N LEU A 506 0.76 -18.87 35.25
CA LEU A 506 1.60 -19.87 34.60
C LEU A 506 1.57 -19.63 33.09
N THR A 507 2.72 -19.33 32.49
CA THR A 507 2.79 -19.15 31.03
C THR A 507 2.83 -20.49 30.30
N ILE A 508 2.13 -20.60 29.18
CA ILE A 508 2.16 -21.76 28.29
C ILE A 508 2.53 -21.31 26.86
N GLY A 509 3.23 -22.16 26.13
CA GLY A 509 3.81 -21.82 24.81
C GLY A 509 5.30 -21.47 24.90
N GLY A 510 6.05 -21.78 23.83
CA GLY A 510 7.51 -21.57 23.78
C GLY A 510 8.35 -22.53 24.63
N SER A 511 7.74 -23.55 25.24
CA SER A 511 8.42 -24.58 26.05
C SER A 511 8.57 -25.90 25.29
N GLU A 512 9.65 -26.65 25.58
CA GLU A 512 9.79 -28.05 25.16
C GLU A 512 8.83 -29.00 25.93
N ILE A 513 8.23 -28.53 27.03
CA ILE A 513 7.22 -29.27 27.80
C ILE A 513 5.85 -29.03 27.16
N SER A 514 5.07 -30.11 27.00
CA SER A 514 3.75 -30.01 26.39
C SER A 514 2.79 -29.17 27.24
N THR A 515 1.84 -28.48 26.59
CA THR A 515 0.82 -27.69 27.28
C THR A 515 0.02 -28.53 28.27
N GLU A 516 -0.28 -29.79 27.96
CA GLU A 516 -1.05 -30.66 28.86
C GLU A 516 -0.25 -31.03 30.12
N ASP A 517 1.05 -31.26 30.00
CA ASP A 517 1.90 -31.55 31.17
C ASP A 517 1.98 -30.35 32.12
N LEU A 518 2.06 -29.13 31.57
CA LEU A 518 2.03 -27.89 32.35
C LEU A 518 0.67 -27.70 33.05
N LEU A 519 -0.43 -28.00 32.36
CA LEU A 519 -1.77 -27.94 32.95
C LEU A 519 -1.95 -29.00 34.05
N GLU A 520 -1.45 -30.21 33.85
CA GLU A 520 -1.50 -31.26 34.87
C GLU A 520 -0.67 -30.91 36.11
N ALA A 521 0.51 -30.30 35.92
CA ALA A 521 1.30 -29.76 37.02
C ALA A 521 0.54 -28.67 37.80
N ALA A 522 -0.16 -27.77 37.11
CA ALA A 522 -1.02 -26.78 37.74
C ALA A 522 -2.17 -27.43 38.53
N ARG A 523 -2.80 -28.49 38.00
CA ARG A 523 -3.87 -29.24 38.70
C ARG A 523 -3.34 -29.87 39.99
N GLN A 524 -2.14 -30.44 39.95
CA GLN A 524 -1.50 -31.02 41.13
C GLN A 524 -1.15 -29.96 42.17
N ALA A 525 -0.66 -28.80 41.75
CA ALA A 525 -0.30 -27.70 42.63
C ALA A 525 -1.52 -27.14 43.39
N VAL A 526 -2.62 -26.84 42.67
CA VAL A 526 -3.86 -26.34 43.29
C VAL A 526 -4.54 -27.40 44.16
N LYS A 527 -4.35 -28.69 43.86
CA LYS A 527 -4.82 -29.78 44.73
C LYS A 527 -3.99 -29.88 46.03
N ALA A 528 -2.69 -29.61 45.97
CA ALA A 528 -1.78 -29.69 47.11
C ALA A 528 -1.89 -28.47 48.03
N ASP A 529 -2.18 -27.29 47.48
CA ASP A 529 -2.33 -26.04 48.21
C ASP A 529 -3.68 -25.38 47.89
N LYS A 530 -4.58 -25.38 48.88
CA LYS A 530 -5.93 -24.82 48.73
C LYS A 530 -5.93 -23.28 48.68
N GLU A 531 -4.89 -22.64 49.18
CA GLU A 531 -4.73 -21.18 49.15
C GLU A 531 -4.12 -20.71 47.83
N LEU A 532 -3.57 -21.62 47.02
CA LEU A 532 -3.08 -21.33 45.68
C LEU A 532 -4.22 -21.24 44.65
N GLU A 533 -4.18 -20.19 43.85
CA GLU A 533 -5.01 -20.05 42.66
C GLU A 533 -4.09 -19.91 41.45
N VAL A 534 -4.33 -20.69 40.39
CA VAL A 534 -3.52 -20.63 39.16
C VAL A 534 -4.34 -20.06 38.02
N VAL A 535 -3.74 -19.12 37.29
CA VAL A 535 -4.25 -18.63 36.01
C VAL A 535 -3.24 -18.97 34.91
N ILE A 536 -3.72 -19.25 33.71
CA ILE A 536 -2.88 -19.64 32.58
C ILE A 536 -2.70 -18.43 31.66
N ILE A 537 -1.49 -18.22 31.15
CA ILE A 537 -1.18 -17.12 30.22
C ILE A 537 -0.62 -17.74 28.94
N GLY A 538 -1.38 -17.68 27.84
CA GLY A 538 -0.98 -18.28 26.56
C GLY A 538 -2.14 -18.96 25.84
N ASP A 539 -1.86 -19.67 24.76
CA ASP A 539 -2.88 -20.26 23.89
C ASP A 539 -3.31 -21.66 24.35
N CYS A 540 -4.37 -21.75 25.16
CA CYS A 540 -5.04 -23.03 25.45
C CYS A 540 -6.54 -22.89 25.63
N THR A 541 -7.23 -24.03 25.47
CA THR A 541 -8.67 -24.16 25.66
C THR A 541 -9.03 -24.88 26.97
N CYS A 542 -8.17 -24.79 28.00
CA CYS A 542 -8.43 -25.48 29.26
C CYS A 542 -9.63 -24.85 30.00
N LYS A 543 -10.43 -25.68 30.66
CA LYS A 543 -11.61 -25.22 31.42
C LYS A 543 -11.38 -25.23 32.94
N ASP A 544 -10.24 -25.76 33.37
CA ASP A 544 -9.92 -25.96 34.78
C ASP A 544 -9.35 -24.69 35.44
N PHE A 545 -8.84 -23.75 34.64
CA PHE A 545 -8.20 -22.51 35.09
C PHE A 545 -8.72 -21.31 34.28
N ALA A 546 -8.63 -20.11 34.85
CA ALA A 546 -8.80 -18.89 34.08
C ALA A 546 -7.63 -18.73 33.12
N VAL A 547 -7.92 -18.44 31.85
CA VAL A 547 -6.92 -18.32 30.79
C VAL A 547 -6.88 -16.87 30.30
N TYR A 548 -5.72 -16.25 30.39
CA TYR A 548 -5.38 -15.00 29.73
C TYR A 548 -4.72 -15.34 28.39
N PRO A 549 -5.43 -15.14 27.26
CA PRO A 549 -4.93 -15.60 25.98
C PRO A 549 -3.72 -14.78 25.52
N ALA A 550 -2.69 -15.46 25.05
CA ALA A 550 -1.53 -14.86 24.40
C ALA A 550 -0.99 -15.81 23.32
N ALA A 551 -0.82 -15.30 22.09
CA ALA A 551 -0.52 -16.08 20.89
C ALA A 551 0.97 -16.21 20.57
N SER A 552 1.80 -15.35 21.16
CA SER A 552 3.22 -15.22 20.88
C SER A 552 4.01 -14.98 22.16
N GLU A 553 5.32 -15.20 22.14
CA GLU A 553 6.20 -14.92 23.29
C GLU A 553 6.11 -13.46 23.76
N GLU A 554 5.95 -12.53 22.81
CA GLU A 554 5.81 -11.10 23.10
C GLU A 554 4.46 -10.77 23.73
N GLU A 555 3.36 -11.39 23.27
CA GLU A 555 2.05 -11.24 23.91
C GLU A 555 2.02 -11.86 25.32
N ILE A 556 2.69 -13.01 25.51
CA ILE A 556 2.83 -13.64 26.82
C ILE A 556 3.54 -12.68 27.78
N ARG A 557 4.61 -12.01 27.33
CA ARG A 557 5.34 -11.00 28.09
C ARG A 557 4.46 -9.81 28.47
N GLN A 558 3.82 -9.18 27.48
CA GLN A 558 2.98 -8.00 27.70
C GLN A 558 1.80 -8.30 28.64
N THR A 559 1.16 -9.46 28.46
CA THR A 559 0.06 -9.90 29.32
C THR A 559 0.55 -10.16 30.73
N SER A 560 1.68 -10.85 30.89
CA SER A 560 2.26 -11.12 32.20
C SER A 560 2.62 -9.84 32.97
N GLU A 561 3.23 -8.86 32.28
CA GLU A 561 3.57 -7.54 32.87
C GLU A 561 2.32 -6.79 33.30
N LYS A 562 1.29 -6.75 32.45
CA LYS A 562 0.02 -6.09 32.76
C LYS A 562 -0.66 -6.71 33.99
N LEU A 563 -0.70 -8.04 34.08
CA LEU A 563 -1.31 -8.75 35.21
C LEU A 563 -0.55 -8.50 36.53
N LEU A 564 0.78 -8.45 36.49
CA LEU A 564 1.60 -8.13 37.65
C LEU A 564 1.41 -6.66 38.07
N GLN A 565 1.43 -5.72 37.13
CA GLN A 565 1.28 -4.28 37.40
C GLN A 565 -0.10 -3.95 37.98
N ASN A 566 -1.15 -4.59 37.45
CA ASN A 566 -2.51 -4.43 37.93
C ASN A 566 -2.80 -5.19 39.23
N GLN A 567 -1.82 -5.94 39.76
CA GLN A 567 -1.99 -6.84 40.91
C GLN A 567 -3.09 -7.88 40.71
N GLU A 568 -3.35 -8.27 39.46
CA GLU A 568 -4.29 -9.34 39.09
C GLU A 568 -3.67 -10.73 39.33
N ILE A 569 -2.34 -10.82 39.36
CA ILE A 569 -1.57 -11.97 39.85
C ILE A 569 -0.50 -11.47 40.83
N HIS A 570 -0.17 -12.29 41.82
CA HIS A 570 0.87 -11.99 42.83
C HIS A 570 2.26 -12.47 42.41
N GLY A 571 2.34 -13.38 41.44
CA GLY A 571 3.58 -13.95 40.94
C GLY A 571 3.38 -14.66 39.61
N LEU A 572 4.48 -14.91 38.91
CA LEU A 572 4.51 -15.49 37.58
C LEU A 572 5.51 -16.65 37.52
N VAL A 573 5.08 -17.78 36.97
CA VAL A 573 5.93 -18.91 36.59
C VAL A 573 5.99 -18.92 35.06
N THR A 574 7.18 -18.64 34.52
CA THR A 574 7.43 -18.60 33.07
C THR A 574 8.68 -19.37 32.67
N MET A 575 8.63 -19.97 31.49
CA MET A 575 9.73 -20.78 30.93
C MET A 575 10.66 -19.96 30.04
N HIS A 576 10.15 -18.92 29.36
CA HIS A 576 10.91 -17.98 28.54
C HIS A 576 10.40 -16.55 28.76
N TYR A 577 11.30 -15.68 29.20
CA TYR A 577 11.08 -14.24 29.32
C TYR A 577 12.22 -13.52 28.59
N PRO A 578 12.01 -13.03 27.35
CA PRO A 578 13.06 -12.36 26.62
C PRO A 578 13.47 -11.09 27.37
N PHE A 579 14.73 -11.02 27.78
CA PHE A 579 15.29 -9.87 28.48
C PHE A 579 15.61 -8.76 27.47
N PRO A 580 15.15 -7.51 27.68
CA PRO A 580 15.57 -6.41 26.83
C PRO A 580 17.07 -6.18 26.94
N ILE A 581 17.67 -5.58 25.92
CA ILE A 581 19.08 -5.14 25.99
C ILE A 581 19.23 -4.21 27.20
N GLY A 582 20.21 -4.51 28.05
CA GLY A 582 20.40 -3.87 29.35
C GLY A 582 20.02 -4.77 30.54
N VAL A 583 19.31 -5.87 30.31
CA VAL A 583 18.93 -6.84 31.35
C VAL A 583 19.69 -8.14 31.16
N THR A 584 20.31 -8.60 32.23
CA THR A 584 21.02 -9.88 32.31
C THR A 584 20.67 -10.58 33.62
N THR A 585 20.68 -11.90 33.61
CA THR A 585 20.51 -12.71 34.82
C THR A 585 21.85 -13.15 35.40
N ILE A 586 21.96 -13.11 36.72
CA ILE A 586 23.11 -13.65 37.46
C ILE A 586 22.76 -15.05 37.95
N GLY A 587 23.47 -16.05 37.45
CA GLY A 587 23.27 -17.44 37.88
C GLY A 587 24.09 -17.76 39.13
N LYS A 588 23.45 -18.26 40.18
CA LYS A 588 24.14 -18.82 41.35
C LYS A 588 24.24 -20.33 41.20
N VAL A 589 25.46 -20.86 41.23
CA VAL A 589 25.72 -22.30 41.22
C VAL A 589 26.53 -22.71 42.44
N ILE A 590 26.35 -23.94 42.90
CA ILE A 590 27.21 -24.52 43.95
C ILE A 590 28.35 -25.28 43.26
N THR A 591 29.59 -24.88 43.54
CA THR A 591 30.77 -25.50 42.95
C THR A 591 30.85 -26.98 43.34
N PRO A 592 30.87 -27.93 42.39
CA PRO A 592 30.81 -29.36 42.69
C PRO A 592 31.96 -29.85 43.60
N ALA A 593 33.16 -29.29 43.43
CA ALA A 593 34.34 -29.71 44.16
C ALA A 593 34.47 -29.13 45.58
N ARG A 594 33.85 -27.98 45.87
CA ARG A 594 34.06 -27.24 47.13
C ARG A 594 32.78 -26.94 47.89
N GLY A 595 31.60 -27.20 47.31
CA GLY A 595 30.31 -26.88 47.92
C GLY A 595 30.09 -25.38 48.15
N LYS A 596 30.90 -24.50 47.53
CA LYS A 596 30.81 -23.05 47.70
C LYS A 596 29.99 -22.41 46.59
N ALA A 597 29.24 -21.37 46.92
CA ALA A 597 28.51 -20.56 45.94
C ALA A 597 29.48 -19.88 44.96
N MET A 598 29.16 -19.94 43.67
CA MET A 598 29.81 -19.22 42.59
C MET A 598 28.73 -18.50 41.79
N TYR A 599 28.97 -17.23 41.47
CA TYR A 599 28.05 -16.41 40.70
C TYR A 599 28.59 -16.26 39.28
N ILE A 600 27.79 -16.69 38.31
CA ILE A 600 28.05 -16.50 36.89
C ILE A 600 27.39 -15.18 36.52
N ALA A 601 28.24 -14.18 36.25
CA ALA A 601 27.85 -12.78 36.08
C ALA A 601 26.92 -12.51 34.88
N SER A 602 26.66 -13.51 34.03
CA SER A 602 25.68 -13.46 32.94
C SER A 602 25.34 -14.89 32.55
N THR A 603 24.09 -15.32 32.73
CA THR A 603 23.61 -16.62 32.21
C THR A 603 22.67 -16.47 31.03
N THR A 604 21.79 -15.48 31.07
CA THR A 604 20.77 -15.21 30.04
C THR A 604 20.56 -13.70 29.93
N GLY A 605 20.23 -13.20 28.74
CA GLY A 605 20.14 -11.76 28.46
C GLY A 605 21.49 -11.09 28.15
N THR A 606 21.48 -9.78 27.92
CA THR A 606 22.70 -9.00 27.66
C THR A 606 22.64 -7.62 28.32
N ALA A 607 23.63 -7.27 29.14
CA ALA A 607 23.69 -5.97 29.82
C ALA A 607 24.09 -4.80 28.90
N ASP A 608 24.65 -5.09 27.72
CA ASP A 608 25.04 -4.11 26.71
C ASP A 608 25.24 -4.79 25.35
N THR A 609 25.15 -4.05 24.25
CA THR A 609 25.50 -4.56 22.91
C THR A 609 27.01 -4.64 22.70
N ASN A 610 27.81 -3.85 23.42
CA ASN A 610 29.27 -3.91 23.41
C ASN A 610 29.79 -4.92 24.44
N ARG A 611 30.51 -5.95 23.98
CA ARG A 611 31.02 -7.05 24.83
C ARG A 611 31.84 -6.57 26.03
N VAL A 612 32.76 -5.61 25.85
CA VAL A 612 33.61 -5.11 26.94
C VAL A 612 32.77 -4.38 27.98
N GLN A 613 31.83 -3.53 27.53
CA GLN A 613 30.91 -2.82 28.44
C GLN A 613 29.98 -3.79 29.18
N ALA A 614 29.41 -4.77 28.45
CA ALA A 614 28.57 -5.81 29.04
C ALA A 614 29.33 -6.57 30.13
N MET A 615 30.57 -7.00 29.87
CA MET A 615 31.38 -7.74 30.85
C MET A 615 31.72 -6.92 32.10
N VAL A 616 31.99 -5.62 31.95
CA VAL A 616 32.21 -4.72 33.12
C VAL A 616 30.92 -4.55 33.93
N LYS A 617 29.78 -4.29 33.28
CA LYS A 617 28.46 -4.17 33.95
C LYS A 617 28.09 -5.47 34.66
N ASN A 618 28.26 -6.61 33.99
CA ASN A 618 28.00 -7.94 34.53
C ASN A 618 28.85 -8.22 35.77
N ALA A 619 30.13 -7.84 35.77
CA ALA A 619 30.99 -7.99 36.96
C ALA A 619 30.43 -7.21 38.16
N VAL A 620 29.99 -5.97 37.95
CA VAL A 620 29.35 -5.13 38.99
C VAL A 620 28.07 -5.79 39.49
N TYR A 621 27.21 -6.30 38.60
CA TYR A 621 25.96 -6.96 38.97
C TYR A 621 26.20 -8.27 39.74
N GLY A 622 27.17 -9.08 39.31
CA GLY A 622 27.55 -10.31 40.01
C GLY A 622 28.12 -10.05 41.41
N LEU A 623 28.94 -9.01 41.57
CA LEU A 623 29.47 -8.59 42.87
C LEU A 623 28.35 -8.08 43.79
N ALA A 624 27.40 -7.32 43.26
CA ALA A 624 26.24 -6.85 44.00
C ALA A 624 25.38 -8.04 44.49
N ALA A 625 25.06 -8.99 43.60
CA ALA A 625 24.29 -10.18 43.93
C ALA A 625 24.98 -11.07 44.99
N ALA A 626 26.31 -11.22 44.90
CA ALA A 626 27.07 -11.96 45.91
C ALA A 626 27.01 -11.28 47.29
N ARG A 627 27.08 -9.94 47.33
CA ARG A 627 27.02 -9.16 48.57
C ARG A 627 25.65 -9.20 49.23
N THR A 628 24.56 -9.13 48.45
CA THR A 628 23.20 -9.23 48.99
C THR A 628 22.93 -10.59 49.64
N GLU A 629 23.65 -11.63 49.21
CA GLU A 629 23.61 -12.98 49.78
C GLU A 629 24.57 -13.17 50.97
N GLY A 630 25.11 -12.09 51.52
CA GLY A 630 25.94 -12.10 52.73
C GLY A 630 27.43 -12.41 52.49
N ILE A 631 27.91 -12.44 51.25
CA ILE A 631 29.35 -12.55 50.97
C ILE A 631 29.97 -11.17 51.08
N SER A 632 30.60 -10.87 52.21
CA SER A 632 31.17 -9.55 52.50
C SER A 632 32.30 -9.14 51.53
N GLN A 633 33.15 -10.09 51.14
CA GLN A 633 34.26 -9.86 50.20
C GLN A 633 34.28 -10.89 49.07
N PRO A 634 33.44 -10.73 48.04
CA PRO A 634 33.42 -11.64 46.90
C PRO A 634 34.72 -11.51 46.08
N THR A 635 35.23 -12.65 45.59
CA THR A 635 36.34 -12.66 44.63
C THR A 635 35.82 -12.66 43.20
N LEU A 636 36.42 -11.86 42.32
CA LEU A 636 36.03 -11.74 40.91
C LEU A 636 37.04 -12.44 40.00
N GLY A 637 36.55 -13.26 39.07
CA GLY A 637 37.34 -13.83 37.99
C GLY A 637 36.80 -13.39 36.63
N ILE A 638 37.68 -13.20 35.66
CA ILE A 638 37.31 -12.90 34.26
C ILE A 638 37.62 -14.14 33.42
N LEU A 639 36.63 -14.59 32.64
CA LEU A 639 36.85 -15.67 31.68
C LEU A 639 37.77 -15.17 30.56
N ASN A 640 38.75 -15.99 30.15
CA ASN A 640 39.69 -15.62 29.09
C ASN A 640 39.00 -15.69 27.71
N VAL A 641 38.33 -14.60 27.34
CA VAL A 641 37.65 -14.39 26.06
C VAL A 641 38.08 -13.05 25.46
N ASP A 642 37.73 -12.81 24.19
CA ASP A 642 38.05 -11.55 23.52
C ASP A 642 37.56 -10.33 24.31
N GLY A 643 38.48 -9.38 24.53
CA GLY A 643 38.23 -8.18 25.33
C GLY A 643 38.54 -8.32 26.83
N ALA A 644 38.86 -9.52 27.35
CA ALA A 644 39.11 -9.75 28.78
C ALA A 644 40.18 -8.81 29.39
N ARG A 645 41.30 -8.57 28.69
CA ARG A 645 42.35 -7.63 29.15
C ARG A 645 41.83 -6.19 29.28
N SER A 646 40.94 -5.78 28.37
CA SER A 646 40.32 -4.46 28.45
C SER A 646 39.37 -4.40 29.64
N VAL A 647 38.56 -5.44 29.85
CA VAL A 647 37.66 -5.55 31.02
C VAL A 647 38.44 -5.48 32.33
N GLU A 648 39.53 -6.25 32.45
CA GLU A 648 40.43 -6.24 33.59
C GLU A 648 40.97 -4.84 33.88
N ARG A 649 41.47 -4.13 32.86
CA ARG A 649 41.97 -2.76 33.00
C ARG A 649 40.92 -1.80 33.54
N HIS A 650 39.68 -1.85 33.04
CA HIS A 650 38.60 -0.98 33.51
C HIS A 650 38.18 -1.32 34.95
N LEU A 651 38.08 -2.60 35.30
CA LEU A 651 37.74 -3.03 36.65
C LEU A 651 38.83 -2.70 37.66
N GLU A 652 40.11 -2.81 37.27
CA GLU A 652 41.23 -2.40 38.11
C GLU A 652 41.24 -0.88 38.34
N GLN A 653 40.91 -0.09 37.31
CA GLN A 653 40.72 1.35 37.47
C GLN A 653 39.56 1.67 38.42
N MET A 654 38.43 0.94 38.33
CA MET A 654 37.32 1.07 39.29
C MET A 654 37.77 0.74 40.72
N ARG A 655 38.57 -0.32 40.88
CA ARG A 655 39.13 -0.72 42.17
C ARG A 655 40.03 0.35 42.78
N GLN A 656 40.94 0.91 41.98
CA GLN A 656 41.83 2.02 42.38
C GLN A 656 41.05 3.29 42.74
N ASN A 657 39.89 3.49 42.13
CA ASN A 657 38.97 4.60 42.41
C ASN A 657 37.95 4.30 43.54
N GLY A 658 38.14 3.21 44.30
CA GLY A 658 37.39 2.93 45.53
C GLY A 658 36.23 1.93 45.40
N TYR A 659 36.04 1.28 44.26
CA TYR A 659 35.09 0.17 44.14
C TYR A 659 35.70 -1.13 44.66
N ASP A 660 35.40 -1.48 45.91
CA ASP A 660 36.03 -2.61 46.59
C ASP A 660 35.66 -3.97 45.96
N PHE A 661 36.65 -4.81 45.66
CA PHE A 661 36.52 -6.24 45.36
C PHE A 661 37.92 -6.87 45.34
N THR A 662 37.98 -8.20 45.44
CA THR A 662 39.25 -8.97 45.40
C THR A 662 39.33 -9.79 44.12
N TRP A 663 40.51 -9.86 43.49
CA TRP A 663 40.71 -10.75 42.35
C TRP A 663 40.73 -12.23 42.77
N GLY A 664 40.08 -13.08 41.99
CA GLY A 664 40.20 -14.53 42.10
C GLY A 664 41.56 -15.03 41.60
N SER A 665 41.97 -16.22 42.03
CA SER A 665 43.23 -16.83 41.59
C SER A 665 43.03 -17.76 40.39
N SER A 666 43.95 -17.69 39.42
CA SER A 666 44.05 -18.61 38.27
C SER A 666 45.39 -19.34 38.31
N SER A 667 45.39 -20.65 38.05
CA SER A 667 46.62 -21.45 37.87
C SER A 667 47.22 -21.35 36.48
N ARG A 668 46.46 -20.85 35.50
CA ARG A 668 46.97 -20.43 34.20
C ARG A 668 47.45 -18.99 34.33
N ARG A 669 48.77 -18.81 34.43
CA ARG A 669 49.42 -17.51 34.28
C ARG A 669 49.69 -17.22 32.82
#